data_AF-A0A5C6CLM4-F1
#
_entry.id   AF-A0A5C6CLM4-F1
#
_cell.length_a   1.000
_cell.length_b   1.000
_cell.length_c   1.000
_cell.angle_alpha   90.00
_cell.angle_beta   90.00
_cell.angle_gamma   90.00
#
_symmetry.space_group_name_H-M   'P 1'
#
loop_
_entity.id
_entity.type
_entity.pdbx_description
1 polymer ?
#
loop_
_entity_poly.entity_id
_entity_poly.type
_entity_poly.pdbx_seq_one_letter_code
_entity_poly.pdbx_strand_id
1 'polypeptide(L)'
;MSRTIANVVAILMVFTSHCQLRVAAESLSFSGRVHDAVERSLPRLEIASAETAQRRTCFTCHGQALPAVVFAAARKHGFHIDRDNLLRQLDHTEAHLKRSQQQYADGRGTGGQVDTAGWALWGLEAGERVANDITDPVVEYLLGKQRDSGDWRCSGNRPPSEKSHFATTYLALRAIENFGRSSHQPKSDEAKASAAKWFETAEPNDTEDRVFQLLSLPYIGLDENLDERTEKLTQDLIAQQRPDGGWAQLADLESDAYATATVLYALAEAGTAATEDSYQRGLEYLLRTQLDDGSWHVASRSKPFQTYFETGYPHGKDQFISTTAACWATLVLLNVLPEQPAAAIETLAGTKPLEWPESDLSGRLMTGAHKFVESRIAVANEKRHEFEIDDSQRTSLRSELQTVLGVVEKRLPPQLEQYGDQANPALVAEGDRFRVFQVRWPVFANVFGEGLWVQQKESAVGRCVVVPDADQSPEQLLGLTDGLGPKEQIARRLAASGFDLIIPTIISREKMQTDDERILRAEMTDREWIYRQAFHMGRHVIGYDLQRVFAAIDCFANQHEDNKQIGIVGYGEGGLIALHAAAIDDRIDSTLVSGYFDSSDAAWSEPIYRNVWQRSKRLGNAEVASLITPRGLLIEHSEFPTVTRHKGDIVTPPTDRVQSAFKRIRETASEQRPQLILGDNDRPATRWSDKAFTAFLDRFGAEETATEIDGLVDRRADAALRMAQRQKRCTDQAEQHVQSLVRQSEHIRDDFFLYKVHPEWKHRPWSTNKTHDVNADDVFVKATKELRERFTTEAMGRFDAPLMQPNARTRKVAETDKWTAYDVVLDVHESLFAWGTLLIPKDLEPGERRPVVVCQHGRNGIPRDTIDSGKNAYNDYAAKLAERGFITLAPHNLYRGEDKYRWLDRKANAIGCTLFSFIIPSHDQMLRWLDSLPFVDGDRIAFYGLSYGGESAVRIPTALPKYCLSICSGDFNQWTRKVASTDQPFSFMRSTEWEMPYWNLGHTFDYAEMTYLMYPRPFMVERGHHDGVGRDHWVAHEFAKVRWLYAQFGKSDRVGIEFFLGGHSIHGEGTFEFLHKHLNWPPPR
;
A
#
# COMPACT_ATOMS: atom_id res chain seq x y z
N MET A 1 14.12 -20.31 34.78
CA MET A 1 13.99 -18.95 34.21
C MET A 1 14.46 -17.80 35.12
N SER A 2 14.71 -17.99 36.43
CA SER A 2 15.16 -16.88 37.32
C SER A 2 16.64 -16.93 37.78
N ARG A 3 17.53 -17.65 37.08
CA ARG A 3 18.98 -17.67 37.38
C ARG A 3 19.88 -17.26 36.20
N THR A 4 19.33 -17.18 34.99
CA THR A 4 20.07 -16.79 33.78
C THR A 4 20.02 -15.27 33.53
N ILE A 5 19.04 -14.57 34.09
CA ILE A 5 18.91 -13.10 33.98
C ILE A 5 19.86 -12.38 34.96
N ALA A 6 20.33 -13.05 36.02
CA ALA A 6 21.22 -12.45 37.02
C ALA A 6 22.70 -12.36 36.57
N ASN A 7 23.14 -13.21 35.63
CA ASN A 7 24.55 -13.22 35.18
C ASN A 7 24.82 -12.29 33.97
N VAL A 8 23.79 -11.92 33.20
CA VAL A 8 23.92 -10.98 32.07
C VAL A 8 23.89 -9.52 32.56
N VAL A 9 23.23 -9.24 33.68
CA VAL A 9 23.22 -7.91 34.31
C VAL A 9 24.50 -7.65 35.14
N ALA A 10 25.21 -8.70 35.57
CA ALA A 10 26.43 -8.57 36.37
C ALA A 10 27.72 -8.34 35.55
N ILE A 11 27.72 -8.60 34.24
CA ILE A 11 28.89 -8.39 33.37
C ILE A 11 28.85 -7.00 32.68
N LEU A 12 27.66 -6.40 32.53
CA LEU A 12 27.50 -5.02 32.02
C LEU A 12 27.57 -3.92 33.11
N MET A 13 27.63 -4.27 34.40
CA MET A 13 27.69 -3.30 35.51
C MET A 13 29.05 -3.20 36.23
N VAL A 14 30.13 -3.79 35.69
CA VAL A 14 31.47 -3.70 36.31
C VAL A 14 32.42 -2.73 35.60
N PHE A 15 32.10 -2.20 34.41
CA PHE A 15 33.01 -1.31 33.66
C PHE A 15 32.69 0.20 33.65
N THR A 16 31.62 0.67 34.31
CA THR A 16 31.22 2.10 34.21
C THR A 16 31.29 2.91 35.51
N SER A 17 31.83 2.39 36.63
CA SER A 17 31.76 3.11 37.91
C SER A 17 33.06 3.41 38.66
N HIS A 18 34.25 3.26 38.08
CA HIS A 18 35.51 3.60 38.79
C HIS A 18 36.54 4.46 38.04
N CYS A 19 36.16 5.15 36.96
CA CYS A 19 37.05 6.13 36.29
C CYS A 19 36.58 7.59 36.43
N GLN A 20 35.68 7.88 37.37
CA GLN A 20 35.31 9.25 37.73
C GLN A 20 35.91 9.58 39.09
N LEU A 21 37.14 10.10 39.11
CA LEU A 21 37.69 11.01 40.15
C LEU A 21 39.23 11.01 40.08
N ARG A 22 39.80 11.78 39.13
CA ARG A 22 41.03 12.60 39.29
C ARG A 22 41.56 13.14 37.95
N VAL A 23 40.85 14.09 37.33
CA VAL A 23 41.47 15.16 36.50
C VAL A 23 40.52 16.36 36.60
N ALA A 24 40.68 17.22 37.61
CA ALA A 24 39.64 18.21 37.97
C ALA A 24 39.94 19.66 37.55
N ALA A 25 40.99 19.92 36.75
CA ALA A 25 41.25 21.29 36.26
C ALA A 25 41.77 21.35 34.81
N GLU A 26 42.57 20.38 34.35
CA GLU A 26 43.00 20.29 32.94
C GLU A 26 41.92 19.70 32.00
N SER A 27 40.92 18.98 32.54
CA SER A 27 39.90 18.26 31.76
C SER A 27 38.78 19.14 31.18
N LEU A 28 38.43 20.26 31.83
CA LEU A 28 37.34 21.15 31.35
C LEU A 28 37.74 21.92 30.09
N SER A 29 38.99 22.39 30.02
CA SER A 29 39.52 23.10 28.85
C SER A 29 39.64 22.16 27.64
N PHE A 30 40.12 20.93 27.86
CA PHE A 30 40.20 19.91 26.83
C PHE A 30 38.82 19.46 26.34
N SER A 31 37.90 19.15 27.28
CA SER A 31 36.51 18.80 26.94
C SER A 31 35.79 19.93 26.18
N GLY A 32 36.05 21.21 26.51
CA GLY A 32 35.57 22.35 25.74
C GLY A 32 36.11 22.38 24.31
N ARG A 33 37.42 22.17 24.11
CA ARG A 33 38.03 22.09 22.77
C ARG A 33 37.48 20.93 21.94
N VAL A 34 37.21 19.79 22.57
CA VAL A 34 36.57 18.62 21.93
C VAL A 34 35.14 18.95 21.53
N HIS A 35 34.36 19.57 22.42
CA HIS A 35 33.00 20.01 22.13
C HIS A 35 32.97 20.97 20.94
N ASP A 36 33.80 22.01 20.94
CA ASP A 36 33.91 22.98 19.86
C ASP A 36 34.30 22.32 18.52
N ALA A 37 35.18 21.32 18.56
CA ALA A 37 35.59 20.59 17.36
C ALA A 37 34.45 19.76 16.77
N VAL A 38 33.64 19.10 17.61
CA VAL A 38 32.43 18.38 17.17
C VAL A 38 31.40 19.35 16.59
N GLU A 39 31.15 20.46 17.29
CA GLU A 39 30.17 21.48 16.88
C GLU A 39 30.51 22.09 15.51
N ARG A 40 31.79 22.30 15.19
CA ARG A 40 32.23 22.75 13.87
C ARG A 40 32.15 21.67 12.78
N SER A 41 32.29 20.39 13.14
CA SER A 41 32.30 19.28 12.18
C SER A 41 30.89 18.91 11.69
N LEU A 42 29.91 18.86 12.60
CA LEU A 42 28.55 18.37 12.30
C LEU A 42 27.88 19.07 11.11
N PRO A 43 27.89 20.42 10.98
CA PRO A 43 27.27 21.08 9.83
C PRO A 43 27.86 20.67 8.48
N ARG A 44 29.16 20.38 8.43
CA ARG A 44 29.83 19.92 7.20
C ARG A 44 29.38 18.52 6.80
N LEU A 45 29.24 17.63 7.78
CA LEU A 45 28.74 16.26 7.56
C LEU A 45 27.27 16.26 7.15
N GLU A 46 26.45 17.15 7.72
CA GLU A 46 25.04 17.29 7.34
C GLU A 46 24.87 17.72 5.89
N ILE A 47 25.60 18.75 5.46
CA ILE A 47 25.63 19.22 4.07
C ILE A 47 26.07 18.08 3.14
N ALA A 48 27.20 17.43 3.46
CA ALA A 48 27.75 16.33 2.68
C ALA A 48 26.75 15.19 2.49
N SER A 49 26.05 14.82 3.57
CA SER A 49 25.08 13.73 3.56
C SER A 49 23.79 14.09 2.81
N ALA A 50 23.30 15.32 2.98
CA ALA A 50 22.12 15.81 2.30
C ALA A 50 22.33 15.91 0.77
N GLU A 51 23.43 16.51 0.33
CA GLU A 51 23.77 16.62 -1.11
C GLU A 51 24.01 15.26 -1.75
N THR A 52 24.69 14.33 -1.05
CA THR A 52 24.90 12.98 -1.57
C THR A 52 23.58 12.27 -1.85
N ALA A 53 22.60 12.41 -0.94
CA ALA A 53 21.26 11.84 -1.13
C ALA A 53 20.48 12.50 -2.28
N GLN A 54 20.72 13.77 -2.59
CA GLN A 54 20.10 14.45 -3.75
C GLN A 54 20.73 14.02 -5.08
N ARG A 55 22.06 13.84 -5.12
CA ARG A 55 22.82 13.59 -6.35
C ARG A 55 22.88 12.12 -6.75
N ARG A 56 22.66 11.18 -5.81
CA ARG A 56 22.77 9.73 -6.05
C ARG A 56 21.50 9.00 -5.67
N THR A 57 21.05 8.13 -6.58
CA THR A 57 19.94 7.20 -6.34
C THR A 57 20.38 5.87 -5.72
N CYS A 58 21.69 5.65 -5.60
CA CYS A 58 22.32 4.43 -5.07
C CYS A 58 22.98 4.69 -3.73
N PHE A 59 23.05 3.66 -2.88
CA PHE A 59 23.60 3.75 -1.54
C PHE A 59 25.10 4.08 -1.52
N THR A 60 25.55 4.88 -0.54
CA THR A 60 26.98 5.15 -0.31
C THR A 60 27.38 5.04 1.17
N CYS A 61 28.53 4.42 1.44
CA CYS A 61 29.05 4.27 2.80
C CYS A 61 29.46 5.61 3.45
N HIS A 62 30.13 6.48 2.69
CA HIS A 62 30.73 7.74 3.17
C HIS A 62 29.76 8.94 3.13
N GLY A 63 28.66 8.86 2.39
CA GLY A 63 27.65 9.93 2.34
C GLY A 63 26.35 9.61 3.06
N GLN A 64 26.11 8.35 3.45
CA GLN A 64 24.85 7.94 4.09
C GLN A 64 25.07 7.17 5.39
N ALA A 65 25.78 6.03 5.35
CA ALA A 65 25.90 5.17 6.53
C ALA A 65 26.71 5.80 7.67
N LEU A 66 27.96 6.18 7.40
CA LEU A 66 28.85 6.69 8.45
C LEU A 66 28.39 8.06 9.01
N PRO A 67 27.87 9.01 8.19
CA PRO A 67 27.19 10.19 8.73
C PRO A 67 25.99 9.86 9.62
N ALA A 68 25.17 8.86 9.28
CA ALA A 68 24.05 8.44 10.13
C ALA A 68 24.51 7.92 11.49
N VAL A 69 25.62 7.17 11.54
CA VAL A 69 26.27 6.74 12.79
C VAL A 69 26.70 7.95 13.63
N VAL A 70 27.36 8.93 13.01
CA VAL A 70 27.80 10.15 13.71
C VAL A 70 26.62 10.96 14.24
N PHE A 71 25.57 11.17 13.45
CA PHE A 71 24.40 11.93 13.89
C PHE A 71 23.67 11.23 15.04
N ALA A 72 23.55 9.89 14.97
CA ALA A 72 22.97 9.11 16.06
C ALA A 72 23.79 9.23 17.36
N ALA A 73 25.11 9.17 17.27
CA ALA A 73 26.00 9.38 18.41
C ALA A 73 25.91 10.83 18.95
N ALA A 74 26.01 11.83 18.07
CA ALA A 74 25.94 13.25 18.42
C ALA A 74 24.67 13.59 19.23
N ARG A 75 23.54 12.98 18.87
CA ARG A 75 22.28 13.11 19.60
C ARG A 75 22.36 12.63 21.04
N LYS A 76 23.07 11.52 21.31
CA LYS A 76 23.26 10.97 22.67
C LYS A 76 24.11 11.90 23.56
N HIS A 77 24.97 12.71 22.95
CA HIS A 77 25.82 13.67 23.64
C HIS A 77 25.22 15.10 23.68
N GLY A 78 23.96 15.27 23.26
CA GLY A 78 23.25 16.55 23.36
C GLY A 78 23.55 17.57 22.25
N PHE A 79 24.23 17.17 21.17
CA PHE A 79 24.45 18.04 20.03
C PHE A 79 23.20 18.18 19.17
N HIS A 80 23.01 19.38 18.62
CA HIS A 80 21.95 19.62 17.63
C HIS A 80 22.31 18.95 16.30
N ILE A 81 21.34 18.24 15.73
CA ILE A 81 21.44 17.62 14.40
C ILE A 81 20.15 17.86 13.61
N ASP A 82 20.24 17.93 12.28
CA ASP A 82 19.11 17.83 11.35
C ASP A 82 18.54 16.40 11.40
N ARG A 83 17.53 16.24 12.25
CA ARG A 83 16.82 14.97 12.45
C ARG A 83 16.17 14.46 11.16
N ASP A 84 15.65 15.36 10.33
CA ASP A 84 14.98 14.97 9.09
C ASP A 84 16.02 14.48 8.07
N ASN A 85 17.23 15.04 8.07
CA ASN A 85 18.34 14.48 7.30
C ASN A 85 18.70 13.06 7.76
N LEU A 86 18.89 12.84 9.06
CA LEU A 86 19.17 11.51 9.60
C LEU A 86 18.09 10.49 9.19
N LEU A 87 16.81 10.83 9.38
CA LEU A 87 15.70 9.96 8.97
C LEU A 87 15.68 9.70 7.46
N ARG A 88 15.93 10.72 6.63
CA ARG A 88 16.06 10.56 5.18
C ARG A 88 17.16 9.57 4.80
N GLN A 89 18.31 9.58 5.46
CA GLN A 89 19.40 8.64 5.19
C GLN A 89 19.02 7.20 5.59
N LEU A 90 18.40 7.03 6.75
CA LEU A 90 17.93 5.72 7.22
C LEU A 90 16.86 5.14 6.29
N ASP A 91 15.88 5.95 5.89
CA ASP A 91 14.81 5.56 4.99
C ASP A 91 15.33 5.27 3.58
N HIS A 92 16.32 6.05 3.10
CA HIS A 92 16.98 5.76 1.83
C HIS A 92 17.70 4.41 1.88
N THR A 93 18.38 4.11 2.98
CA THR A 93 19.09 2.83 3.19
C THR A 93 18.11 1.66 3.19
N GLU A 94 17.02 1.74 3.96
CA GLU A 94 15.99 0.71 3.99
C GLU A 94 15.33 0.53 2.61
N ALA A 95 15.03 1.63 1.91
CA ALA A 95 14.47 1.56 0.56
C ALA A 95 15.44 0.95 -0.47
N HIS A 96 16.75 1.20 -0.33
CA HIS A 96 17.78 0.57 -1.15
C HIS A 96 17.82 -0.95 -0.93
N LEU A 97 17.85 -1.40 0.33
CA LEU A 97 17.82 -2.82 0.67
C LEU A 97 16.54 -3.48 0.16
N LYS A 98 15.38 -2.82 0.31
CA LYS A 98 14.10 -3.31 -0.18
C LYS A 98 14.06 -3.48 -1.70
N ARG A 99 14.54 -2.49 -2.48
CA ARG A 99 14.62 -2.60 -3.94
C ARG A 99 15.56 -3.72 -4.39
N SER A 100 16.56 -4.05 -3.57
CA SER A 100 17.59 -5.05 -3.86
C SER A 100 17.33 -6.40 -3.19
N GLN A 101 16.18 -6.56 -2.51
CA GLN A 101 15.88 -7.71 -1.66
C GLN A 101 15.99 -9.04 -2.42
N GLN A 102 15.43 -9.12 -3.63
CA GLN A 102 15.56 -10.30 -4.48
C GLN A 102 17.02 -10.57 -4.89
N GLN A 103 17.81 -9.52 -5.15
CA GLN A 103 19.23 -9.70 -5.50
C GLN A 103 20.04 -10.27 -4.33
N TYR A 104 19.72 -9.87 -3.10
CA TYR A 104 20.31 -10.45 -1.90
C TYR A 104 19.85 -11.90 -1.69
N ALA A 105 18.55 -12.18 -1.82
CA ALA A 105 17.99 -13.53 -1.73
C ALA A 105 18.59 -14.50 -2.76
N ASP A 106 18.86 -14.02 -3.98
CA ASP A 106 19.52 -14.79 -5.04
C ASP A 106 21.05 -14.95 -4.83
N GLY A 107 21.61 -14.43 -3.74
CA GLY A 107 23.05 -14.48 -3.46
C GLY A 107 23.91 -13.54 -4.33
N ARG A 108 23.30 -12.59 -5.06
CA ARG A 108 23.99 -11.67 -5.99
C ARG A 108 24.52 -10.40 -5.32
N GLY A 109 23.82 -9.89 -4.32
CA GLY A 109 24.16 -8.63 -3.65
C GLY A 109 24.04 -7.41 -4.55
N THR A 110 24.65 -6.29 -4.16
CA THR A 110 24.65 -5.01 -4.90
C THR A 110 26.08 -4.54 -5.20
N GLY A 111 26.24 -3.39 -5.88
CA GLY A 111 27.57 -2.80 -6.07
C GLY A 111 28.27 -2.52 -4.74
N GLY A 112 29.56 -2.84 -4.62
CA GLY A 112 30.29 -2.82 -3.33
C GLY A 112 30.07 -4.07 -2.47
N GLN A 113 29.16 -4.98 -2.87
CA GLN A 113 28.99 -6.33 -2.32
C GLN A 113 28.87 -6.34 -0.77
N VAL A 114 29.72 -7.10 -0.08
CA VAL A 114 29.69 -7.28 1.38
C VAL A 114 29.87 -5.95 2.11
N ASP A 115 30.75 -5.07 1.63
CA ASP A 115 31.01 -3.77 2.26
C ASP A 115 29.75 -2.92 2.27
N THR A 116 29.02 -2.87 1.14
CA THR A 116 27.76 -2.13 1.04
C THR A 116 26.67 -2.70 1.95
N ALA A 117 26.53 -4.03 1.99
CA ALA A 117 25.57 -4.69 2.87
C ALA A 117 25.86 -4.40 4.36
N GLY A 118 27.12 -4.52 4.78
CA GLY A 118 27.53 -4.28 6.16
C GLY A 118 27.39 -2.82 6.58
N TRP A 119 27.83 -1.87 5.74
CA TRP A 119 27.62 -0.44 6.01
C TRP A 119 26.14 -0.06 6.09
N ALA A 120 25.29 -0.61 5.23
CA ALA A 120 23.86 -0.34 5.26
C ALA A 120 23.23 -0.80 6.58
N LEU A 121 23.55 -2.02 7.02
CA LEU A 121 23.03 -2.56 8.28
C LEU A 121 23.59 -1.80 9.49
N TRP A 122 24.87 -1.41 9.50
CA TRP A 122 25.40 -0.58 10.58
C TRP A 122 24.75 0.82 10.64
N GLY A 123 24.47 1.46 9.49
CA GLY A 123 23.72 2.72 9.48
C GLY A 123 22.31 2.56 10.09
N LEU A 124 21.62 1.46 9.77
CA LEU A 124 20.32 1.12 10.33
C LEU A 124 20.40 0.81 11.85
N GLU A 125 21.44 0.09 12.28
CA GLU A 125 21.75 -0.19 13.70
C GLU A 125 21.85 1.11 14.49
N ALA A 126 22.65 2.07 14.01
CA ALA A 126 22.84 3.36 14.66
C ALA A 126 21.53 4.17 14.73
N GLY A 127 20.67 4.01 13.73
CA GLY A 127 19.32 4.56 13.69
C GLY A 127 18.29 3.82 14.55
N GLU A 128 18.72 2.87 15.39
CA GLU A 128 17.87 2.02 16.24
C GLU A 128 16.81 1.23 15.44
N ARG A 129 17.10 0.91 14.17
CA ARG A 129 16.26 0.03 13.34
C ARG A 129 16.60 -1.43 13.67
N VAL A 130 15.57 -2.28 13.72
CA VAL A 130 15.69 -3.69 14.12
C VAL A 130 15.52 -4.64 12.92
N ALA A 131 15.95 -5.88 13.09
CA ALA A 131 15.81 -6.93 12.08
C ALA A 131 14.37 -7.12 11.59
N ASN A 132 14.18 -6.97 10.28
CA ASN A 132 12.90 -7.11 9.59
C ASN A 132 13.05 -7.99 8.33
N ASP A 133 11.95 -8.24 7.63
CA ASP A 133 11.98 -9.12 6.45
C ASP A 133 12.78 -8.52 5.28
N ILE A 134 13.10 -7.22 5.33
CA ILE A 134 13.98 -6.54 4.35
C ILE A 134 15.45 -6.87 4.65
N THR A 135 15.85 -6.86 5.93
CA THR A 135 17.23 -7.11 6.35
C THR A 135 17.58 -8.60 6.37
N ASP A 136 16.59 -9.49 6.54
CA ASP A 136 16.80 -10.94 6.62
C ASP A 136 17.57 -11.52 5.41
N PRO A 137 17.15 -11.28 4.14
CA PRO A 137 17.91 -11.75 2.98
C PRO A 137 19.32 -11.17 2.89
N VAL A 138 19.56 -10.00 3.48
CA VAL A 138 20.89 -9.37 3.52
C VAL A 138 21.80 -10.15 4.48
N VAL A 139 21.29 -10.57 5.64
CA VAL A 139 22.01 -11.43 6.59
C VAL A 139 22.28 -12.81 5.98
N GLU A 140 21.30 -13.41 5.32
CA GLU A 140 21.49 -14.68 4.60
C GLU A 140 22.56 -14.57 3.49
N TYR A 141 22.52 -13.48 2.74
CA TYR A 141 23.55 -13.16 1.74
C TYR A 141 24.94 -13.05 2.37
N LEU A 142 25.09 -12.35 3.50
CA LEU A 142 26.36 -12.23 4.19
C LEU A 142 26.89 -13.60 4.62
N LEU A 143 26.06 -14.41 5.28
CA LEU A 143 26.41 -15.78 5.67
C LEU A 143 26.82 -16.63 4.46
N GLY A 144 26.14 -16.48 3.31
CA GLY A 144 26.46 -17.19 2.07
C GLY A 144 27.69 -16.68 1.31
N LYS A 145 28.27 -15.53 1.68
CA LYS A 145 29.46 -14.94 1.04
C LYS A 145 30.76 -15.15 1.79
N GLN A 146 30.71 -15.79 2.96
CA GLN A 146 31.93 -16.15 3.67
C GLN A 146 32.75 -17.14 2.82
N ARG A 147 34.07 -16.94 2.77
CA ARG A 147 34.98 -17.87 2.08
C ARG A 147 35.31 -19.06 2.97
N ASP A 148 35.79 -20.15 2.37
CA ASP A 148 36.31 -21.32 3.09
C ASP A 148 37.44 -20.97 4.06
N SER A 149 38.19 -19.88 3.78
CA SER A 149 39.23 -19.35 4.66
C SER A 149 38.69 -18.71 5.94
N GLY A 150 37.38 -18.44 6.04
CA GLY A 150 36.71 -17.83 7.19
C GLY A 150 36.47 -16.32 7.09
N ASP A 151 37.05 -15.65 6.10
CA ASP A 151 36.91 -14.20 5.91
C ASP A 151 35.92 -13.81 4.79
N TRP A 152 35.54 -12.54 4.79
CA TRP A 152 34.80 -11.94 3.67
C TRP A 152 35.73 -11.11 2.79
N ARG A 153 35.70 -11.42 1.50
CA ARG A 153 36.54 -10.76 0.52
C ARG A 153 36.05 -9.35 0.21
N CYS A 154 36.91 -8.36 0.42
CA CYS A 154 36.73 -6.99 -0.10
C CYS A 154 36.65 -7.00 -1.64
N SER A 155 35.66 -6.31 -2.19
CA SER A 155 35.41 -6.25 -3.63
C SER A 155 35.97 -4.99 -4.30
N GLY A 156 36.38 -4.00 -3.51
CA GLY A 156 36.91 -2.72 -3.96
C GLY A 156 38.44 -2.63 -3.97
N ASN A 157 38.93 -1.52 -4.51
CA ASN A 157 40.33 -1.10 -4.39
C ASN A 157 40.40 0.42 -4.23
N ARG A 158 39.87 0.91 -3.10
CA ARG A 158 39.86 2.32 -2.72
C ARG A 158 40.48 2.47 -1.33
N PRO A 159 41.82 2.40 -1.24
CA PRO A 159 42.47 2.52 0.05
C PRO A 159 42.26 3.92 0.66
N PRO A 160 42.15 4.02 1.99
CA PRO A 160 42.13 2.91 2.96
C PRO A 160 40.76 2.22 3.10
N SER A 161 39.65 2.97 2.95
CA SER A 161 38.30 2.58 3.40
C SER A 161 37.58 1.45 2.65
N GLU A 162 38.09 1.00 1.49
CA GLU A 162 37.50 -0.11 0.71
C GLU A 162 38.61 -0.90 -0.01
N LYS A 163 39.51 -1.49 0.78
CA LYS A 163 40.61 -2.37 0.33
C LYS A 163 40.90 -3.54 1.27
N SER A 164 40.59 -3.40 2.57
CA SER A 164 40.94 -4.38 3.61
C SER A 164 39.94 -5.52 3.73
N HIS A 165 40.42 -6.77 3.70
CA HIS A 165 39.59 -7.94 4.04
C HIS A 165 39.23 -7.99 5.53
N PHE A 166 40.05 -7.39 6.40
CA PHE A 166 39.75 -7.25 7.82
C PHE A 166 38.54 -6.33 8.02
N ALA A 167 38.51 -5.18 7.35
CA ALA A 167 37.38 -4.26 7.40
C ALA A 167 36.07 -4.88 6.87
N THR A 168 36.13 -5.56 5.72
CA THR A 168 34.97 -6.27 5.16
C THR A 168 34.46 -7.37 6.11
N THR A 169 35.36 -8.10 6.74
CA THR A 169 35.03 -9.16 7.71
C THR A 169 34.39 -8.59 8.97
N TYR A 170 34.93 -7.49 9.51
CA TYR A 170 34.33 -6.75 10.63
C TYR A 170 32.88 -6.33 10.34
N LEU A 171 32.64 -5.70 9.18
CA LEU A 171 31.32 -5.23 8.78
C LEU A 171 30.31 -6.38 8.65
N ALA A 172 30.72 -7.51 8.09
CA ALA A 172 29.88 -8.70 8.00
C ALA A 172 29.54 -9.27 9.38
N LEU A 173 30.54 -9.41 10.26
CA LEU A 173 30.35 -9.92 11.62
C LEU A 173 29.43 -9.02 12.45
N ARG A 174 29.62 -7.69 12.41
CA ARG A 174 28.77 -6.72 13.10
C ARG A 174 27.33 -6.77 12.60
N ALA A 175 27.13 -6.90 11.29
CA ALA A 175 25.81 -7.01 10.70
C ALA A 175 25.11 -8.32 11.08
N ILE A 176 25.82 -9.45 11.07
CA ILE A 176 25.31 -10.76 11.50
C ILE A 176 24.91 -10.73 12.98
N GLU A 177 25.72 -10.09 13.84
CA GLU A 177 25.43 -9.96 15.27
C GLU A 177 24.15 -9.17 15.54
N ASN A 178 24.02 -7.99 14.92
CA ASN A 178 22.94 -7.05 15.25
C ASN A 178 21.62 -7.32 14.50
N PHE A 179 21.67 -7.99 13.34
CA PHE A 179 20.48 -8.28 12.52
C PHE A 179 20.18 -9.77 12.36
N GLY A 180 21.02 -10.66 12.90
CA GLY A 180 20.75 -12.09 12.95
C GLY A 180 19.49 -12.40 13.76
N ARG A 181 18.58 -13.18 13.17
CA ARG A 181 17.40 -13.73 13.87
C ARG A 181 17.73 -15.12 14.42
N SER A 182 16.87 -15.63 15.28
CA SER A 182 17.01 -17.00 15.83
C SER A 182 17.14 -18.08 14.75
N SER A 183 16.55 -17.88 13.57
CA SER A 183 16.70 -18.74 12.39
C SER A 183 18.13 -18.77 11.84
N HIS A 184 18.90 -17.69 11.99
CA HIS A 184 20.27 -17.56 11.49
C HIS A 184 21.32 -18.06 12.49
N GLN A 185 20.96 -18.24 13.76
CA GLN A 185 21.92 -18.48 14.85
C GLN A 185 22.92 -19.61 14.55
N PRO A 186 22.51 -20.82 14.09
CA PRO A 186 23.46 -21.91 13.86
C PRO A 186 24.54 -21.55 12.83
N LYS A 187 24.14 -20.92 11.72
CA LYS A 187 25.07 -20.46 10.68
C LYS A 187 25.90 -19.27 11.14
N SER A 188 25.33 -18.41 11.97
CA SER A 188 26.02 -17.23 12.52
C SER A 188 27.15 -17.65 13.45
N ASP A 189 26.90 -18.64 14.32
CA ASP A 189 27.91 -19.17 15.23
C ASP A 189 29.05 -19.88 14.46
N GLU A 190 28.70 -20.67 13.44
CA GLU A 190 29.69 -21.31 12.54
C GLU A 190 30.54 -20.27 11.78
N ALA A 191 29.89 -19.21 11.28
CA ALA A 191 30.58 -18.15 10.56
C ALA A 191 31.55 -17.38 11.47
N LYS A 192 31.14 -17.05 12.70
CA LYS A 192 32.02 -16.41 13.70
C LYS A 192 33.22 -17.29 14.06
N ALA A 193 33.00 -18.58 14.30
CA ALA A 193 34.08 -19.52 14.60
C ALA A 193 35.06 -19.68 13.43
N SER A 194 34.58 -19.65 12.20
CA SER A 194 35.42 -19.70 10.99
C SER A 194 36.25 -18.42 10.83
N ALA A 195 35.65 -17.26 11.09
CA ALA A 195 36.36 -15.99 11.12
C ALA A 195 37.43 -15.97 12.23
N ALA A 196 37.15 -16.53 13.41
CA ALA A 196 38.13 -16.64 14.51
C ALA A 196 39.42 -17.37 14.06
N LYS A 197 39.26 -18.53 13.40
CA LYS A 197 40.37 -19.30 12.84
C LYS A 197 41.14 -18.54 11.76
N TRP A 198 40.44 -17.78 10.93
CA TRP A 198 41.10 -16.93 9.94
C TRP A 198 42.01 -15.91 10.62
N PHE A 199 41.50 -15.21 11.64
CA PHE A 199 42.27 -14.21 12.36
C PHE A 199 43.53 -14.79 13.01
N GLU A 200 43.58 -16.06 13.41
CA GLU A 200 44.78 -16.72 13.96
C GLU A 200 45.97 -16.72 12.98
N THR A 201 45.70 -16.78 11.68
CA THR A 201 46.73 -16.94 10.64
C THR A 201 46.84 -15.75 9.71
N ALA A 202 45.88 -14.83 9.73
CA ALA A 202 45.87 -13.64 8.89
C ALA A 202 46.89 -12.60 9.36
N GLU A 203 47.80 -12.20 8.47
CA GLU A 203 48.81 -11.17 8.74
C GLU A 203 48.32 -9.79 8.24
N PRO A 204 48.26 -8.76 9.11
CA PRO A 204 47.82 -7.43 8.71
C PRO A 204 48.94 -6.66 7.98
N ASN A 205 48.62 -6.05 6.85
CA ASN A 205 49.62 -5.39 5.99
C ASN A 205 49.81 -3.91 6.37
N ASP A 206 48.72 -3.21 6.63
CA ASP A 206 48.70 -1.77 6.92
C ASP A 206 47.94 -1.45 8.20
N THR A 207 47.78 -0.17 8.51
CA THR A 207 47.11 0.27 9.74
C THR A 207 45.61 -0.06 9.71
N GLU A 208 44.97 -0.04 8.54
CA GLU A 208 43.56 -0.42 8.37
C GLU A 208 43.33 -1.88 8.76
N ASP A 209 44.18 -2.78 8.25
CA ASP A 209 44.09 -4.21 8.59
C ASP A 209 44.20 -4.43 10.12
N ARG A 210 45.14 -3.73 10.78
CA ARG A 210 45.36 -3.86 12.24
C ARG A 210 44.19 -3.31 13.05
N VAL A 211 43.66 -2.16 12.65
CA VAL A 211 42.47 -1.55 13.26
C VAL A 211 41.29 -2.52 13.23
N PHE A 212 40.98 -3.05 12.05
CA PHE A 212 39.81 -3.92 11.90
C PHE A 212 40.05 -5.36 12.40
N GLN A 213 41.31 -5.78 12.55
CA GLN A 213 41.65 -6.99 13.31
C GLN A 213 41.28 -6.83 14.79
N LEU A 214 41.64 -5.70 15.41
CA LEU A 214 41.30 -5.41 16.81
C LEU A 214 39.79 -5.25 16.99
N LEU A 215 39.11 -4.49 16.12
CA LEU A 215 37.66 -4.26 16.20
C LEU A 215 36.81 -5.52 16.01
N SER A 216 37.34 -6.56 15.36
CA SER A 216 36.60 -7.80 15.11
C SER A 216 36.59 -8.76 16.30
N LEU A 217 37.50 -8.60 17.26
CA LEU A 217 37.66 -9.52 18.40
C LEU A 217 36.38 -9.76 19.21
N PRO A 218 35.55 -8.74 19.52
CA PRO A 218 34.31 -8.95 20.27
C PRO A 218 33.28 -9.82 19.53
N TYR A 219 33.35 -9.89 18.20
CA TYR A 219 32.33 -10.55 17.38
C TYR A 219 32.64 -12.01 17.05
N ILE A 220 33.89 -12.46 17.25
CA ILE A 220 34.36 -13.80 16.82
C ILE A 220 34.27 -14.89 17.90
N GLY A 221 33.80 -14.55 19.12
CA GLY A 221 33.46 -15.53 20.18
C GLY A 221 34.65 -16.17 20.89
N LEU A 222 34.86 -15.76 22.15
CA LEU A 222 35.70 -16.33 23.24
C LEU A 222 36.81 -17.34 22.86
N ASP A 223 37.97 -16.80 22.52
CA ASP A 223 39.27 -17.44 22.78
C ASP A 223 39.55 -17.36 24.31
N GLU A 224 40.13 -18.40 24.91
CA GLU A 224 40.60 -18.36 26.31
C GLU A 224 41.67 -17.26 26.52
N ASN A 225 42.27 -16.75 25.44
CA ASN A 225 43.30 -15.72 25.43
C ASN A 225 42.84 -14.37 24.86
N LEU A 226 41.51 -14.11 24.81
CA LEU A 226 40.97 -12.88 24.19
C LEU A 226 41.58 -11.60 24.78
N ASP A 227 41.77 -11.54 26.10
CA ASP A 227 42.33 -10.38 26.78
C ASP A 227 43.81 -10.17 26.40
N GLU A 228 44.63 -11.22 26.42
CA GLU A 228 46.04 -11.15 26.02
C GLU A 228 46.21 -10.74 24.56
N ARG A 229 45.33 -11.24 23.68
CA ARG A 229 45.34 -10.90 22.26
C ARG A 229 44.90 -9.46 22.00
N THR A 230 43.88 -9.00 22.73
CA THR A 230 43.41 -7.61 22.69
C THR A 230 44.52 -6.68 23.16
N GLU A 231 45.18 -7.01 24.27
CA GLU A 231 46.31 -6.24 24.80
C GLU A 231 47.47 -6.18 23.80
N LYS A 232 47.87 -7.32 23.21
CA LYS A 232 48.94 -7.36 22.21
C LYS A 232 48.63 -6.49 20.99
N LEU A 233 47.45 -6.64 20.39
CA LEU A 233 47.06 -5.86 19.20
C LEU A 233 46.91 -4.37 19.52
N THR A 234 46.45 -4.04 20.72
CA THR A 234 46.42 -2.66 21.26
C THR A 234 47.83 -2.09 21.33
N GLN A 235 48.78 -2.82 21.91
CA GLN A 235 50.18 -2.38 22.00
C GLN A 235 50.86 -2.28 20.63
N ASP A 236 50.56 -3.18 19.70
CA ASP A 236 51.08 -3.14 18.33
C ASP A 236 50.63 -1.88 17.57
N LEU A 237 49.40 -1.42 17.81
CA LEU A 237 48.90 -0.14 17.30
C LEU A 237 49.57 1.04 18.01
N ILE A 238 49.65 1.04 19.35
CA ILE A 238 50.30 2.11 20.12
C ILE A 238 51.77 2.30 19.70
N ALA A 239 52.49 1.21 19.46
CA ALA A 239 53.89 1.24 19.02
C ALA A 239 54.10 1.91 17.64
N GLN A 240 53.05 2.04 16.83
CA GLN A 240 53.09 2.73 15.53
C GLN A 240 52.81 4.24 15.64
N GLN A 241 52.48 4.73 16.83
CA GLN A 241 52.22 6.15 17.04
C GLN A 241 53.49 6.97 16.78
N ARG A 242 53.34 8.03 15.98
CA ARG A 242 54.48 8.86 15.58
C ARG A 242 54.76 9.97 16.58
N PRO A 243 55.93 10.66 16.48
CA PRO A 243 56.26 11.77 17.39
C PRO A 243 55.23 12.90 17.38
N ASP A 244 54.54 13.14 16.26
CA ASP A 244 53.47 14.14 16.12
C ASP A 244 52.17 13.76 16.84
N GLY A 245 52.07 12.54 17.37
CA GLY A 245 50.90 12.00 18.07
C GLY A 245 49.91 11.27 17.18
N GLY A 246 50.08 11.31 15.86
CA GLY A 246 49.18 10.66 14.91
C GLY A 246 49.65 9.27 14.47
N TRP A 247 48.81 8.64 13.64
CA TRP A 247 49.10 7.41 12.91
C TRP A 247 49.00 7.65 11.41
N ALA A 248 49.83 6.94 10.64
CA ALA A 248 49.85 7.00 9.18
C ALA A 248 49.12 5.78 8.61
N GLN A 249 48.47 5.93 7.44
CA GLN A 249 47.82 4.80 6.76
C GLN A 249 48.80 3.69 6.33
N LEU A 250 50.04 4.07 5.97
CA LEU A 250 51.13 3.18 5.59
C LEU A 250 52.42 3.64 6.28
N ALA A 251 53.39 2.73 6.44
CA ALA A 251 54.66 3.01 7.11
C ALA A 251 55.46 4.16 6.45
N ASP A 252 55.31 4.37 5.14
CA ASP A 252 56.02 5.37 4.34
C ASP A 252 55.27 6.70 4.14
N LEU A 253 54.01 6.79 4.58
CA LEU A 253 53.20 8.02 4.51
C LEU A 253 53.37 8.89 5.75
N GLU A 254 52.85 10.12 5.78
CA GLU A 254 52.74 10.93 7.00
C GLU A 254 51.51 10.52 7.83
N SER A 255 51.45 10.95 9.10
CA SER A 255 50.21 10.80 9.90
C SER A 255 49.06 11.53 9.23
N ASP A 256 47.85 10.99 9.31
CA ASP A 256 46.64 11.67 8.83
C ASP A 256 45.43 11.44 9.75
N ALA A 257 44.38 12.24 9.54
CA ALA A 257 43.17 12.20 10.36
C ALA A 257 42.39 10.89 10.22
N TYR A 258 42.45 10.21 9.07
CA TYR A 258 41.73 8.94 8.88
C TYR A 258 42.36 7.85 9.75
N ALA A 259 43.66 7.58 9.57
CA ALA A 259 44.36 6.54 10.33
C ALA A 259 44.40 6.83 11.82
N THR A 260 44.60 8.10 12.20
CA THR A 260 44.58 8.50 13.62
C THR A 260 43.21 8.27 14.25
N ALA A 261 42.12 8.67 13.59
CA ALA A 261 40.78 8.50 14.13
C ALA A 261 40.34 7.02 14.21
N THR A 262 40.64 6.21 13.19
CA THR A 262 40.26 4.79 13.21
C THR A 262 41.06 3.99 14.25
N VAL A 263 42.34 4.33 14.48
CA VAL A 263 43.13 3.77 15.58
C VAL A 263 42.54 4.17 16.93
N LEU A 264 42.24 5.45 17.16
CA LEU A 264 41.64 5.89 18.43
C LEU A 264 40.26 5.26 18.68
N TYR A 265 39.46 5.04 17.63
CA TYR A 265 38.20 4.32 17.74
C TYR A 265 38.45 2.86 18.18
N ALA A 266 39.39 2.15 17.54
CA ALA A 266 39.73 0.78 17.91
C ALA A 266 40.32 0.65 19.32
N LEU A 267 41.18 1.60 19.73
CA LEU A 267 41.73 1.63 21.08
C LEU A 267 40.63 1.83 22.14
N ALA A 268 39.65 2.70 21.86
CA ALA A 268 38.52 2.90 22.78
C ALA A 268 37.64 1.65 22.89
N GLU A 269 37.31 1.01 21.77
CA GLU A 269 36.54 -0.25 21.76
C GLU A 269 37.30 -1.40 22.46
N ALA A 270 38.65 -1.37 22.44
CA ALA A 270 39.51 -2.29 23.17
C ALA A 270 39.70 -1.93 24.66
N GLY A 271 39.05 -0.87 25.16
CA GLY A 271 39.09 -0.48 26.57
C GLY A 271 40.26 0.42 26.98
N THR A 272 41.00 1.00 26.03
CA THR A 272 42.04 2.00 26.33
C THR A 272 41.38 3.25 26.90
N ALA A 273 41.75 3.64 28.11
CA ALA A 273 41.18 4.83 28.74
C ALA A 273 41.59 6.09 27.98
N ALA A 274 40.63 7.03 27.81
CA ALA A 274 40.90 8.30 27.14
C ALA A 274 42.03 9.10 27.83
N THR A 275 42.35 8.82 29.10
CA THR A 275 43.42 9.46 29.86
C THR A 275 44.83 8.92 29.57
N GLU A 276 44.96 7.81 28.83
CA GLU A 276 46.27 7.26 28.45
C GLU A 276 47.02 8.23 27.53
N ASP A 277 48.35 8.33 27.71
CA ASP A 277 49.18 9.33 27.00
C ASP A 277 49.10 9.18 25.47
N SER A 278 49.17 7.94 24.98
CA SER A 278 49.05 7.65 23.56
C SER A 278 47.67 8.07 23.00
N TYR A 279 46.61 7.83 23.75
CA TYR A 279 45.25 8.22 23.36
C TYR A 279 45.10 9.76 23.33
N GLN A 280 45.56 10.45 24.38
CA GLN A 280 45.54 11.92 24.47
C GLN A 280 46.34 12.58 23.34
N ARG A 281 47.53 12.08 23.03
CA ARG A 281 48.35 12.60 21.91
C ARG A 281 47.66 12.43 20.56
N GLY A 282 46.90 11.36 20.37
CA GLY A 282 46.08 11.15 19.17
C GLY A 282 44.89 12.12 19.09
N LEU A 283 44.17 12.32 20.19
CA LEU A 283 43.09 13.31 20.24
C LEU A 283 43.63 14.72 19.96
N GLU A 284 44.76 15.08 20.55
CA GLU A 284 45.42 16.36 20.32
C GLU A 284 45.86 16.53 18.85
N TYR A 285 46.31 15.44 18.21
CA TYR A 285 46.56 15.43 16.76
C TYR A 285 45.28 15.78 15.98
N LEU A 286 44.14 15.14 16.27
CA LEU A 286 42.87 15.44 15.59
C LEU A 286 42.41 16.88 15.81
N LEU A 287 42.49 17.38 17.04
CA LEU A 287 42.12 18.77 17.37
C LEU A 287 43.02 19.79 16.66
N ARG A 288 44.33 19.52 16.59
CA ARG A 288 45.30 20.42 15.94
C ARG A 288 45.21 20.41 14.42
N THR A 289 44.79 19.29 13.83
CA THR A 289 44.71 19.11 12.36
C THR A 289 43.33 19.39 11.79
N GLN A 290 42.33 19.72 12.63
CA GLN A 290 41.05 20.25 12.17
C GLN A 290 41.26 21.65 11.59
N LEU A 291 40.73 21.90 10.40
CA LEU A 291 40.76 23.22 9.75
C LEU A 291 39.71 24.16 10.37
N ASP A 292 39.88 25.47 10.15
CA ASP A 292 38.99 26.51 10.69
C ASP A 292 37.51 26.32 10.31
N ASP A 293 37.26 25.67 9.18
CA ASP A 293 35.91 25.39 8.67
C ASP A 293 35.26 24.10 9.22
N GLY A 294 35.94 23.46 10.18
CA GLY A 294 35.52 22.23 10.85
C GLY A 294 35.95 20.93 10.16
N SER A 295 36.55 21.02 8.96
CA SER A 295 36.91 19.84 8.17
C SER A 295 38.31 19.30 8.48
N TRP A 296 38.53 18.02 8.17
CA TRP A 296 39.86 17.42 8.04
C TRP A 296 40.13 17.09 6.58
N HIS A 297 41.35 17.35 6.09
CA HIS A 297 41.79 16.97 4.74
C HIS A 297 42.61 15.68 4.79
N VAL A 298 42.24 14.71 3.96
CA VAL A 298 43.02 13.50 3.71
C VAL A 298 43.17 13.31 2.21
N ALA A 299 44.40 13.23 1.71
CA ALA A 299 44.65 13.05 0.28
C ALA A 299 44.23 11.64 -0.18
N SER A 300 43.45 11.56 -1.26
CA SER A 300 42.96 10.29 -1.78
C SER A 300 44.05 9.50 -2.50
N ARG A 301 44.21 8.23 -2.10
CA ARG A 301 45.07 7.25 -2.78
C ARG A 301 44.30 6.39 -3.79
N SER A 302 43.00 6.63 -3.91
CA SER A 302 42.10 5.86 -4.75
C SER A 302 42.13 6.36 -6.20
N LYS A 303 42.13 5.44 -7.16
CA LYS A 303 41.96 5.78 -8.59
C LYS A 303 40.47 5.76 -8.93
N PRO A 304 39.81 6.91 -9.12
CA PRO A 304 38.37 6.95 -9.32
C PRO A 304 37.98 6.36 -10.68
N PHE A 305 36.99 5.47 -10.68
CA PHE A 305 36.29 5.03 -11.91
C PHE A 305 34.89 5.63 -12.03
N GLN A 306 34.36 6.20 -10.95
CA GLN A 306 33.06 6.88 -10.92
C GLN A 306 33.22 8.36 -11.26
N THR A 307 32.26 8.91 -11.99
CA THR A 307 32.23 10.34 -12.32
C THR A 307 32.17 11.17 -11.03
N TYR A 308 33.09 12.12 -10.92
CA TYR A 308 33.16 13.09 -9.84
C TYR A 308 31.86 13.89 -9.70
N PHE A 309 31.49 14.21 -8.46
CA PHE A 309 30.41 15.14 -8.13
C PHE A 309 30.72 15.80 -6.80
N GLU A 310 30.18 17.00 -6.59
CA GLU A 310 30.31 17.73 -5.33
C GLU A 310 29.26 17.26 -4.31
N THR A 311 29.70 16.99 -3.09
CA THR A 311 28.85 16.77 -1.90
C THR A 311 28.74 18.02 -1.05
N GLY A 312 29.52 19.07 -1.32
CA GLY A 312 29.59 20.26 -0.46
C GLY A 312 30.54 20.12 0.74
N TYR A 313 31.15 18.94 0.92
CA TYR A 313 32.34 18.80 1.77
C TYR A 313 33.57 19.37 1.03
N PRO A 314 34.47 20.11 1.69
CA PRO A 314 35.65 20.71 1.05
C PRO A 314 36.64 19.66 0.49
N HIS A 315 37.72 20.13 -0.15
CA HIS A 315 38.87 19.34 -0.65
C HIS A 315 38.70 18.67 -2.01
N GLY A 316 37.71 19.08 -2.81
CA GLY A 316 37.61 18.67 -4.22
C GLY A 316 37.55 17.16 -4.40
N LYS A 317 38.48 16.56 -5.16
CA LYS A 317 38.50 15.10 -5.37
C LYS A 317 38.79 14.28 -4.11
N ASP A 318 39.36 14.90 -3.09
CA ASP A 318 39.66 14.28 -1.80
C ASP A 318 38.47 14.30 -0.84
N GLN A 319 37.37 14.96 -1.20
CA GLN A 319 36.21 15.16 -0.33
C GLN A 319 35.63 13.85 0.20
N PHE A 320 35.65 12.76 -0.58
CA PHE A 320 35.05 11.48 -0.18
C PHE A 320 35.80 10.83 0.99
N ILE A 321 37.13 10.71 0.88
CA ILE A 321 37.95 10.16 1.97
C ILE A 321 38.04 11.13 3.15
N SER A 322 38.05 12.43 2.87
CA SER A 322 38.04 13.48 3.89
C SER A 322 36.73 13.50 4.70
N THR A 323 35.59 13.23 4.07
CA THR A 323 34.30 13.05 4.75
C THR A 323 34.33 11.82 5.65
N THR A 324 34.87 10.69 5.16
CA THR A 324 35.01 9.47 5.97
C THR A 324 35.93 9.69 7.18
N ALA A 325 37.07 10.36 6.97
CA ALA A 325 38.00 10.71 8.03
C ALA A 325 37.34 11.60 9.09
N ALA A 326 36.58 12.61 8.65
CA ALA A 326 35.85 13.49 9.55
C ALA A 326 34.75 12.79 10.32
N CYS A 327 34.05 11.82 9.72
CA CYS A 327 33.08 11.02 10.46
C CYS A 327 33.76 10.22 11.59
N TRP A 328 34.86 9.54 11.31
CA TRP A 328 35.63 8.82 12.33
C TRP A 328 36.19 9.74 13.41
N ALA A 329 36.78 10.88 13.01
CA ALA A 329 37.32 11.86 13.95
C ALA A 329 36.21 12.41 14.86
N THR A 330 35.06 12.75 14.30
CA THR A 330 33.90 13.25 15.06
C THR A 330 33.36 12.17 16.01
N LEU A 331 33.28 10.91 15.57
CA LEU A 331 32.82 9.81 16.41
C LEU A 331 33.74 9.58 17.62
N VAL A 332 35.05 9.62 17.42
CA VAL A 332 36.03 9.51 18.52
C VAL A 332 35.93 10.69 19.48
N LEU A 333 35.79 11.91 18.95
CA LEU A 333 35.63 13.11 19.78
C LEU A 333 34.32 13.06 20.59
N LEU A 334 33.24 12.50 20.04
CA LEU A 334 32.00 12.26 20.77
C LEU A 334 32.18 11.24 21.90
N ASN A 335 32.90 10.14 21.66
CA ASN A 335 33.10 9.06 22.65
C ASN A 335 33.81 9.52 23.94
N VAL A 336 34.56 10.63 23.91
CA VAL A 336 35.25 11.18 25.10
C VAL A 336 34.43 12.27 25.81
N LEU A 337 33.27 12.65 25.27
CA LEU A 337 32.32 13.55 25.92
C LEU A 337 31.31 12.74 26.77
N PRO A 338 30.82 13.28 27.89
CA PRO A 338 29.75 12.62 28.65
C PRO A 338 28.47 12.51 27.80
N GLU A 339 27.76 11.38 27.88
CA GLU A 339 26.39 11.30 27.37
C GLU A 339 25.49 12.24 28.18
N GLN A 340 24.55 12.91 27.50
CA GLN A 340 23.53 13.70 28.20
C GLN A 340 22.29 12.85 28.45
N PRO A 341 21.70 12.87 29.66
CA PRO A 341 20.43 12.21 29.89
C PRO A 341 19.40 12.76 28.92
N ALA A 342 18.66 11.87 28.24
CA ALA A 342 17.63 12.26 27.29
C ALA A 342 16.69 13.30 27.94
N ALA A 343 16.51 14.45 27.28
CA ALA A 343 15.64 15.50 27.78
C ALA A 343 14.25 14.92 28.08
N ALA A 344 13.69 15.26 29.24
CA ALA A 344 12.37 14.78 29.63
C ALA A 344 11.33 15.18 28.58
N ILE A 345 10.58 14.20 28.08
CA ILE A 345 9.51 14.45 27.12
C ILE A 345 8.43 15.27 27.82
N GLU A 346 8.27 16.52 27.42
CA GLU A 346 7.19 17.37 27.90
C GLU A 346 5.86 16.88 27.32
N THR A 347 4.89 16.64 28.19
CA THR A 347 3.60 16.04 27.84
C THR A 347 2.46 16.98 28.19
N LEU A 348 1.32 16.80 27.51
CA LEU A 348 0.06 17.35 27.95
C LEU A 348 -0.36 16.68 29.26
N ALA A 349 -0.85 17.49 30.22
CA ALA A 349 -1.31 17.00 31.51
C ALA A 349 -2.32 15.85 31.36
N GLY A 350 -2.13 14.77 32.14
CA GLY A 350 -3.00 13.60 32.12
C GLY A 350 -2.71 12.60 31.00
N THR A 351 -1.59 12.74 30.27
CA THR A 351 -1.17 11.82 29.21
C THR A 351 0.18 11.17 29.52
N LYS A 352 0.48 10.05 28.83
CA LYS A 352 1.78 9.37 28.92
C LYS A 352 2.79 10.01 27.94
N PRO A 353 4.11 9.86 28.15
CA PRO A 353 5.09 10.31 27.18
C PRO A 353 4.99 9.52 25.86
N LEU A 354 5.06 10.22 24.73
CA LEU A 354 5.25 9.64 23.41
C LEU A 354 6.75 9.47 23.13
N GLU A 355 7.26 8.29 23.46
CA GLU A 355 8.69 7.94 23.38
C GLU A 355 9.16 7.57 21.96
N TRP A 356 8.23 7.36 21.03
CA TRP A 356 8.58 6.98 19.65
C TRP A 356 9.39 8.09 18.97
N PRO A 357 10.62 7.81 18.51
CA PRO A 357 11.50 8.85 18.00
C PRO A 357 10.97 9.49 16.70
N GLU A 358 10.14 8.83 15.92
CA GLU A 358 9.68 9.37 14.65
C GLU A 358 8.82 10.64 14.84
N SER A 359 9.06 11.65 14.00
CA SER A 359 8.21 12.85 13.85
C SER A 359 7.08 12.63 12.83
N ASP A 360 7.32 11.78 11.83
CA ASP A 360 6.31 11.30 10.88
C ASP A 360 5.89 9.86 11.25
N LEU A 361 4.70 9.70 11.85
CA LEU A 361 4.18 8.39 12.24
C LEU A 361 3.38 7.68 11.13
N SER A 362 3.32 8.24 9.91
CA SER A 362 2.53 7.68 8.81
C SER A 362 2.92 6.24 8.45
N GLY A 363 4.22 5.95 8.41
CA GLY A 363 4.73 4.60 8.10
C GLY A 363 4.34 3.55 9.15
N ARG A 364 4.43 3.92 10.44
CA ARG A 364 4.03 3.08 11.57
C ARG A 364 2.53 2.83 11.55
N LEU A 365 1.74 3.89 11.33
CA LEU A 365 0.29 3.80 11.22
C LEU A 365 -0.15 2.91 10.06
N MET A 366 0.43 3.10 8.88
CA MET A 366 0.13 2.30 7.68
C MET A 366 0.45 0.81 7.89
N THR A 367 1.60 0.50 8.51
CA THR A 367 1.98 -0.87 8.84
C THR A 367 0.99 -1.51 9.81
N GLY A 368 0.56 -0.75 10.82
CA GLY A 368 -0.47 -1.16 11.77
C GLY A 368 -1.82 -1.46 11.10
N ALA A 369 -2.27 -0.58 10.20
CA ALA A 369 -3.53 -0.74 9.46
C ALA A 369 -3.53 -1.99 8.58
N HIS A 370 -2.42 -2.30 7.90
CA HIS A 370 -2.31 -3.55 7.13
C HIS A 370 -2.40 -4.79 8.00
N LYS A 371 -1.66 -4.84 9.12
CA LYS A 371 -1.74 -5.96 10.08
C LYS A 371 -3.16 -6.14 10.61
N PHE A 372 -3.82 -5.03 10.94
CA PHE A 372 -5.18 -5.05 11.43
C PHE A 372 -6.16 -5.64 10.39
N VAL A 373 -6.17 -5.14 9.16
CA VAL A 373 -7.11 -5.64 8.14
C VAL A 373 -6.83 -7.09 7.74
N GLU A 374 -5.57 -7.50 7.68
CA GLU A 374 -5.20 -8.89 7.41
C GLU A 374 -5.73 -9.83 8.49
N SER A 375 -5.66 -9.42 9.77
CA SER A 375 -6.30 -10.17 10.85
C SER A 375 -7.82 -10.28 10.67
N ARG A 376 -8.49 -9.20 10.23
CA ARG A 376 -9.94 -9.19 10.00
C ARG A 376 -10.34 -10.07 8.82
N ILE A 377 -9.53 -10.10 7.75
CA ILE A 377 -9.72 -10.98 6.60
C ILE A 377 -9.56 -12.45 7.03
N ALA A 378 -8.54 -12.77 7.83
CA ALA A 378 -8.34 -14.12 8.36
C ALA A 378 -9.58 -14.59 9.16
N VAL A 379 -10.05 -13.76 10.10
CA VAL A 379 -11.28 -14.05 10.87
C VAL A 379 -12.51 -14.21 9.97
N ALA A 380 -12.67 -13.36 8.95
CA ALA A 380 -13.77 -13.48 8.00
C ALA A 380 -13.72 -14.80 7.20
N ASN A 381 -12.53 -15.20 6.75
CA ASN A 381 -12.32 -16.47 6.05
C ASN A 381 -12.60 -17.67 6.96
N GLU A 382 -12.15 -17.65 8.21
CA GLU A 382 -12.45 -18.71 9.20
C GLU A 382 -13.96 -18.86 9.42
N LYS A 383 -14.67 -17.75 9.70
CA LYS A 383 -16.13 -17.75 9.86
C LYS A 383 -16.85 -18.27 8.61
N ARG A 384 -16.37 -17.91 7.42
CA ARG A 384 -16.92 -18.40 6.14
C ARG A 384 -16.75 -19.91 6.01
N HIS A 385 -15.60 -20.46 6.39
CA HIS A 385 -15.33 -21.90 6.29
C HIS A 385 -16.22 -22.75 7.21
N GLU A 386 -16.71 -22.19 8.32
CA GLU A 386 -17.63 -22.84 9.26
C GLU A 386 -19.11 -22.71 8.86
N PHE A 387 -19.43 -21.87 7.87
CA PHE A 387 -20.81 -21.57 7.47
C PHE A 387 -21.50 -22.77 6.80
N GLU A 388 -22.73 -23.09 7.25
CA GLU A 388 -23.59 -24.11 6.64
C GLU A 388 -24.50 -23.51 5.55
N ILE A 389 -24.70 -24.25 4.46
CA ILE A 389 -25.52 -23.81 3.32
C ILE A 389 -26.74 -24.74 3.18
N ASP A 390 -27.87 -24.32 3.77
CA ASP A 390 -29.19 -24.90 3.50
C ASP A 390 -29.85 -24.29 2.25
N ASP A 391 -31.06 -24.71 1.89
CA ASP A 391 -31.78 -24.22 0.70
C ASP A 391 -32.15 -22.73 0.77
N SER A 392 -32.46 -22.21 1.96
CA SER A 392 -32.75 -20.80 2.18
C SER A 392 -31.48 -19.97 1.99
N GLN A 393 -30.37 -20.43 2.58
CA GLN A 393 -29.05 -19.82 2.43
C GLN A 393 -28.57 -19.88 0.99
N ARG A 394 -28.79 -20.99 0.27
CA ARG A 394 -28.45 -21.11 -1.15
C ARG A 394 -29.13 -20.04 -1.99
N THR A 395 -30.42 -19.81 -1.77
CA THR A 395 -31.19 -18.76 -2.46
C THR A 395 -30.65 -17.36 -2.12
N SER A 396 -30.42 -17.09 -0.84
CA SER A 396 -29.86 -15.82 -0.39
C SER A 396 -28.46 -15.56 -0.96
N LEU A 397 -27.58 -16.56 -0.94
CA LEU A 397 -26.21 -16.45 -1.44
C LEU A 397 -26.16 -16.27 -2.96
N ARG A 398 -27.07 -16.90 -3.71
CA ARG A 398 -27.20 -16.64 -5.16
C ARG A 398 -27.59 -15.20 -5.43
N SER A 399 -28.58 -14.67 -4.71
CA SER A 399 -28.99 -13.26 -4.84
C SER A 399 -27.87 -12.29 -4.43
N GLU A 400 -27.14 -12.62 -3.37
CA GLU A 400 -25.97 -11.85 -2.92
C GLU A 400 -24.87 -11.85 -3.99
N LEU A 401 -24.56 -13.03 -4.54
CA LEU A 401 -23.58 -13.21 -5.60
C LEU A 401 -23.93 -12.43 -6.87
N GLN A 402 -25.19 -12.49 -7.31
CA GLN A 402 -25.69 -11.69 -8.43
C GLN A 402 -25.48 -10.20 -8.18
N THR A 403 -25.78 -9.73 -6.96
CA THR A 403 -25.63 -8.33 -6.58
C THR A 403 -24.17 -7.87 -6.60
N VAL A 404 -23.26 -8.58 -5.92
CA VAL A 404 -21.85 -8.17 -5.81
C VAL A 404 -21.06 -8.33 -7.13
N LEU A 405 -21.55 -9.19 -8.04
CA LEU A 405 -20.99 -9.29 -9.39
C LEU A 405 -21.66 -8.32 -10.37
N GLY A 406 -22.71 -7.60 -9.97
CA GLY A 406 -23.39 -6.64 -10.85
C GLY A 406 -24.28 -7.27 -11.92
N VAL A 407 -24.83 -8.46 -11.68
CA VAL A 407 -25.78 -9.14 -12.57
C VAL A 407 -27.19 -8.70 -12.19
N VAL A 408 -27.54 -7.44 -12.48
CA VAL A 408 -28.80 -6.82 -12.01
C VAL A 408 -29.70 -6.33 -13.15
N GLU A 409 -29.15 -6.22 -14.36
CA GLU A 409 -29.87 -5.78 -15.55
C GLU A 409 -30.83 -6.86 -16.03
N LYS A 410 -32.04 -6.44 -16.39
CA LYS A 410 -33.04 -7.30 -17.02
C LYS A 410 -32.60 -7.62 -18.45
N ARG A 411 -32.43 -8.91 -18.74
CA ARG A 411 -32.07 -9.37 -20.10
C ARG A 411 -33.22 -9.19 -21.10
N LEU A 412 -32.86 -8.94 -22.35
CA LEU A 412 -33.77 -8.86 -23.50
C LEU A 412 -34.15 -10.27 -23.98
N PRO A 413 -35.26 -10.42 -24.75
CA PRO A 413 -35.63 -11.71 -25.33
C PRO A 413 -34.48 -12.33 -26.16
N PRO A 414 -34.27 -13.66 -26.06
CA PRO A 414 -33.15 -14.31 -26.72
C PRO A 414 -33.30 -14.30 -28.23
N GLN A 415 -32.25 -13.86 -28.92
CA GLN A 415 -32.18 -13.87 -30.38
C GLN A 415 -30.73 -14.04 -30.82
N LEU A 416 -30.43 -15.15 -31.51
CA LEU A 416 -29.11 -15.39 -32.07
C LEU A 416 -29.06 -14.92 -33.53
N GLU A 417 -28.46 -13.76 -33.77
CA GLU A 417 -28.33 -13.15 -35.09
C GLU A 417 -27.01 -13.58 -35.74
N GLN A 418 -27.11 -14.24 -36.89
CA GLN A 418 -25.99 -14.47 -37.80
C GLN A 418 -25.75 -13.21 -38.62
N TYR A 419 -24.53 -12.68 -38.62
CA TYR A 419 -24.23 -11.42 -39.31
C TYR A 419 -22.94 -11.49 -40.13
N GLY A 420 -22.95 -10.83 -41.29
CA GLY A 420 -21.82 -10.78 -42.20
C GLY A 420 -22.06 -9.92 -43.45
N ASP A 421 -21.01 -9.77 -44.26
CA ASP A 421 -21.01 -9.09 -45.56
C ASP A 421 -20.40 -10.01 -46.64
N GLN A 422 -20.27 -9.53 -47.89
CA GLN A 422 -19.73 -10.35 -48.99
C GLN A 422 -18.27 -10.80 -48.76
N ALA A 423 -17.45 -9.96 -48.13
CA ALA A 423 -16.04 -10.28 -47.85
C ALA A 423 -15.87 -11.03 -46.52
N ASN A 424 -16.89 -10.99 -45.66
CA ASN A 424 -16.87 -11.51 -44.29
C ASN A 424 -18.20 -12.19 -44.00
N PRO A 425 -18.44 -13.37 -44.59
CA PRO A 425 -19.72 -14.05 -44.50
C PRO A 425 -20.06 -14.42 -43.06
N ALA A 426 -21.36 -14.53 -42.77
CA ALA A 426 -21.82 -15.02 -41.48
C ALA A 426 -21.36 -16.47 -41.22
N LEU A 427 -21.28 -17.30 -42.27
CA LEU A 427 -20.67 -18.62 -42.22
C LEU A 427 -19.13 -18.50 -42.29
N VAL A 428 -18.50 -18.53 -41.12
CA VAL A 428 -17.06 -18.34 -40.92
C VAL A 428 -16.26 -19.52 -41.41
N ALA A 429 -16.69 -20.74 -41.08
CA ALA A 429 -16.01 -21.97 -41.49
C ALA A 429 -17.02 -23.11 -41.57
N GLU A 430 -16.67 -24.16 -42.29
CA GLU A 430 -17.52 -25.34 -42.43
C GLU A 430 -16.62 -26.56 -42.55
N GLY A 431 -16.86 -27.56 -41.71
CA GLY A 431 -16.27 -28.89 -41.83
C GLY A 431 -17.34 -29.92 -42.20
N ASP A 432 -16.95 -31.19 -42.21
CA ASP A 432 -17.87 -32.28 -42.59
C ASP A 432 -19.03 -32.47 -41.60
N ARG A 433 -18.84 -32.13 -40.32
CA ARG A 433 -19.80 -32.40 -39.24
C ARG A 433 -20.59 -31.19 -38.76
N PHE A 434 -20.02 -30.00 -38.84
CA PHE A 434 -20.63 -28.78 -38.30
C PHE A 434 -20.30 -27.54 -39.13
N ARG A 435 -21.07 -26.48 -38.90
CA ARG A 435 -20.89 -25.15 -39.45
C ARG A 435 -20.56 -24.17 -38.34
N VAL A 436 -19.67 -23.22 -38.61
CA VAL A 436 -19.28 -22.16 -37.67
C VAL A 436 -19.81 -20.84 -38.20
N PHE A 437 -20.64 -20.18 -37.40
CA PHE A 437 -21.21 -18.87 -37.72
C PHE A 437 -20.65 -17.80 -36.80
N GLN A 438 -20.40 -16.62 -37.34
CA GLN A 438 -20.23 -15.41 -36.54
C GLN A 438 -21.61 -14.90 -36.14
N VAL A 439 -21.79 -14.73 -34.84
CA VAL A 439 -23.10 -14.40 -34.27
C VAL A 439 -23.00 -13.26 -33.25
N ARG A 440 -24.12 -12.55 -33.12
CA ARG A 440 -24.37 -11.61 -32.02
C ARG A 440 -25.74 -11.86 -31.43
N TRP A 441 -25.92 -11.54 -30.16
CA TRP A 441 -27.22 -11.66 -29.47
C TRP A 441 -27.43 -10.50 -28.51
N PRO A 442 -28.66 -9.96 -28.41
CA PRO A 442 -28.95 -8.88 -27.48
C PRO A 442 -28.88 -9.40 -26.04
N VAL A 443 -28.24 -8.62 -25.16
CA VAL A 443 -28.15 -8.93 -23.72
C VAL A 443 -29.08 -8.01 -22.96
N PHE A 444 -28.83 -6.71 -23.00
CA PHE A 444 -29.73 -5.65 -22.52
C PHE A 444 -29.49 -4.37 -23.33
N ALA A 445 -30.15 -3.26 -22.97
CA ALA A 445 -30.14 -2.03 -23.77
C ALA A 445 -28.71 -1.62 -24.19
N ASN A 446 -28.45 -1.67 -25.51
CA ASN A 446 -27.18 -1.36 -26.18
C ASN A 446 -25.97 -2.24 -25.81
N VAL A 447 -26.19 -3.40 -25.17
CA VAL A 447 -25.15 -4.38 -24.89
C VAL A 447 -25.49 -5.71 -25.56
N PHE A 448 -24.53 -6.23 -26.31
CA PHE A 448 -24.61 -7.48 -27.05
C PHE A 448 -23.54 -8.46 -26.57
N GLY A 449 -23.86 -9.74 -26.69
CA GLY A 449 -22.86 -10.79 -26.75
C GLY A 449 -22.46 -10.97 -28.20
N GLU A 450 -21.17 -11.17 -28.46
CA GLU A 450 -20.62 -11.46 -29.78
C GLU A 450 -19.66 -12.63 -29.67
N GLY A 451 -19.61 -13.48 -30.70
CA GLY A 451 -18.77 -14.67 -30.68
C GLY A 451 -19.00 -15.57 -31.88
N LEU A 452 -18.75 -16.85 -31.67
CA LEU A 452 -18.98 -17.90 -32.66
C LEU A 452 -20.07 -18.86 -32.19
N TRP A 453 -20.92 -19.28 -33.12
CA TRP A 453 -21.89 -20.35 -32.92
C TRP A 453 -21.49 -21.53 -33.79
N VAL A 454 -21.30 -22.69 -33.17
CA VAL A 454 -21.05 -23.95 -33.84
C VAL A 454 -22.37 -24.72 -33.88
N GLN A 455 -22.84 -24.99 -35.09
CA GLN A 455 -24.07 -25.73 -35.35
C GLN A 455 -23.73 -27.08 -35.98
N GLN A 456 -24.13 -28.17 -35.34
CA GLN A 456 -24.03 -29.51 -35.92
C GLN A 456 -24.91 -29.63 -37.17
N LYS A 457 -24.41 -30.38 -38.17
CA LYS A 457 -25.20 -30.70 -39.38
C LYS A 457 -26.24 -31.78 -39.11
N GLU A 458 -25.98 -32.60 -38.09
CA GLU A 458 -26.90 -33.61 -37.54
C GLU A 458 -27.42 -33.17 -36.15
N SER A 459 -28.21 -34.00 -35.47
CA SER A 459 -28.70 -33.67 -34.12
C SER A 459 -27.55 -33.60 -33.12
N ALA A 460 -27.46 -32.49 -32.38
CA ALA A 460 -26.43 -32.31 -31.37
C ALA A 460 -26.62 -33.27 -30.18
N VAL A 461 -25.52 -33.78 -29.64
CA VAL A 461 -25.48 -34.62 -28.43
C VAL A 461 -25.85 -33.79 -27.20
N GLY A 462 -25.33 -32.56 -27.12
CA GLY A 462 -25.64 -31.58 -26.09
C GLY A 462 -25.31 -30.17 -26.55
N ARG A 463 -25.62 -29.18 -25.72
CA ARG A 463 -25.30 -27.77 -25.97
C ARG A 463 -24.26 -27.31 -24.97
N CYS A 464 -23.30 -26.49 -25.37
CA CYS A 464 -22.30 -25.99 -24.45
C CYS A 464 -21.93 -24.52 -24.72
N VAL A 465 -21.84 -23.72 -23.66
CA VAL A 465 -21.17 -22.43 -23.73
C VAL A 465 -19.69 -22.63 -23.41
N VAL A 466 -18.79 -22.23 -24.30
CA VAL A 466 -17.34 -22.38 -24.08
C VAL A 466 -16.74 -21.00 -23.89
N VAL A 467 -16.32 -20.68 -22.66
CA VAL A 467 -15.82 -19.35 -22.32
C VAL A 467 -14.28 -19.33 -22.39
N PRO A 468 -13.68 -18.54 -23.28
CA PRO A 468 -12.23 -18.42 -23.38
C PRO A 468 -11.63 -17.74 -22.15
N ASP A 469 -10.31 -17.87 -21.99
CA ASP A 469 -9.56 -16.93 -21.16
C ASP A 469 -9.60 -15.50 -21.74
N ALA A 470 -9.34 -14.47 -20.93
CA ALA A 470 -9.45 -13.07 -21.40
C ALA A 470 -8.41 -12.68 -22.48
N ASP A 471 -7.35 -13.46 -22.67
CA ASP A 471 -6.37 -13.29 -23.76
C ASP A 471 -6.58 -14.29 -24.91
N GLN A 472 -7.67 -15.05 -24.88
CA GLN A 472 -8.02 -16.03 -25.90
C GLN A 472 -9.25 -15.58 -26.69
N SER A 473 -9.23 -15.88 -27.98
CA SER A 473 -10.36 -15.64 -28.86
C SER A 473 -11.20 -16.91 -29.09
N PRO A 474 -12.49 -16.77 -29.42
CA PRO A 474 -13.32 -17.86 -29.93
C PRO A 474 -12.66 -18.66 -31.08
N GLU A 475 -11.98 -17.97 -31.99
CA GLU A 475 -11.29 -18.55 -33.14
C GLU A 475 -10.13 -19.47 -32.73
N GLN A 476 -9.34 -19.06 -31.72
CA GLN A 476 -8.25 -19.89 -31.20
C GLN A 476 -8.76 -21.19 -30.57
N LEU A 477 -9.89 -21.14 -29.84
CA LEU A 477 -10.48 -22.34 -29.24
C LEU A 477 -10.99 -23.36 -30.28
N LEU A 478 -11.31 -22.90 -31.49
CA LEU A 478 -11.69 -23.75 -32.63
C LEU A 478 -10.52 -24.14 -33.54
N GLY A 479 -9.34 -23.54 -33.35
CA GLY A 479 -8.20 -23.73 -34.24
C GLY A 479 -8.35 -23.07 -35.61
N LEU A 480 -9.14 -22.00 -35.71
CA LEU A 480 -9.28 -21.18 -36.94
C LEU A 480 -8.11 -20.20 -37.12
N THR A 481 -7.37 -19.93 -36.04
CA THR A 481 -6.17 -19.11 -36.03
C THR A 481 -5.16 -19.71 -35.06
N ASP A 482 -3.88 -19.36 -35.25
CA ASP A 482 -2.79 -19.81 -34.39
C ASP A 482 -2.92 -19.32 -32.93
N GLY A 483 -2.30 -20.04 -32.01
CA GLY A 483 -2.15 -19.64 -30.61
C GLY A 483 -2.41 -20.76 -29.59
N LEU A 484 -3.09 -21.84 -29.98
CA LEU A 484 -3.37 -23.00 -29.13
C LEU A 484 -3.08 -24.31 -29.86
N GLY A 485 -2.44 -25.25 -29.18
CA GLY A 485 -2.20 -26.59 -29.74
C GLY A 485 -3.50 -27.41 -29.86
N PRO A 486 -3.55 -28.48 -30.67
CA PRO A 486 -4.78 -29.23 -30.93
C PRO A 486 -5.51 -29.76 -29.67
N LYS A 487 -4.77 -30.18 -28.64
CA LYS A 487 -5.36 -30.63 -27.36
C LYS A 487 -5.99 -29.50 -26.55
N GLU A 488 -5.54 -28.27 -26.79
CA GLU A 488 -5.99 -27.06 -26.11
C GLU A 488 -7.15 -26.37 -26.86
N GLN A 489 -7.52 -26.85 -28.05
CA GLN A 489 -8.65 -26.35 -28.82
C GLN A 489 -9.96 -26.98 -28.32
N ILE A 490 -10.32 -26.70 -27.06
CA ILE A 490 -11.45 -27.38 -26.38
C ILE A 490 -12.79 -27.22 -27.12
N ALA A 491 -13.03 -26.08 -27.77
CA ALA A 491 -14.24 -25.90 -28.57
C ALA A 491 -14.21 -26.79 -29.82
N ARG A 492 -13.05 -26.94 -30.47
CA ARG A 492 -12.91 -27.90 -31.59
C ARG A 492 -13.19 -29.33 -31.15
N ARG A 493 -12.67 -29.72 -29.99
CA ARG A 493 -12.87 -31.07 -29.42
C ARG A 493 -14.34 -31.34 -29.13
N LEU A 494 -15.03 -30.43 -28.45
CA LEU A 494 -16.47 -30.53 -28.19
C LEU A 494 -17.30 -30.55 -29.48
N ALA A 495 -16.95 -29.71 -30.46
CA ALA A 495 -17.62 -29.68 -31.75
C ALA A 495 -17.45 -31.01 -32.52
N ALA A 496 -16.25 -31.62 -32.47
CA ALA A 496 -15.97 -32.92 -33.07
C ALA A 496 -16.77 -34.06 -32.41
N SER A 497 -16.99 -33.96 -31.09
CA SER A 497 -17.83 -34.86 -30.28
C SER A 497 -19.34 -34.56 -30.36
N GLY A 498 -19.78 -33.71 -31.29
CA GLY A 498 -21.20 -33.55 -31.61
C GLY A 498 -21.97 -32.51 -30.78
N PHE A 499 -21.29 -31.56 -30.14
CA PHE A 499 -21.95 -30.50 -29.38
C PHE A 499 -22.27 -29.26 -30.23
N ASP A 500 -23.43 -28.64 -29.99
CA ASP A 500 -23.71 -27.27 -30.41
C ASP A 500 -23.05 -26.29 -29.43
N LEU A 501 -22.29 -25.32 -29.93
CA LEU A 501 -21.49 -24.43 -29.09
C LEU A 501 -21.81 -22.96 -29.30
N ILE A 502 -21.87 -22.19 -28.22
CA ILE A 502 -21.73 -20.72 -28.29
C ILE A 502 -20.44 -20.35 -27.57
N ILE A 503 -19.56 -19.65 -28.27
CA ILE A 503 -18.23 -19.27 -27.79
C ILE A 503 -18.20 -17.73 -27.70
N PRO A 504 -18.54 -17.14 -26.54
CA PRO A 504 -18.58 -15.69 -26.39
C PRO A 504 -17.18 -15.07 -26.38
N THR A 505 -17.11 -13.83 -26.83
CA THR A 505 -15.98 -12.94 -26.54
C THR A 505 -16.20 -12.29 -25.18
N ILE A 506 -15.21 -12.36 -24.31
CA ILE A 506 -15.21 -11.69 -23.00
C ILE A 506 -14.27 -10.48 -23.02
N ILE A 507 -14.38 -9.58 -22.05
CA ILE A 507 -13.55 -8.36 -22.02
C ILE A 507 -12.08 -8.74 -21.78
N SER A 508 -11.19 -8.24 -22.64
CA SER A 508 -9.78 -8.60 -22.69
C SER A 508 -8.98 -7.98 -21.54
N ARG A 509 -7.92 -8.66 -21.11
CA ARG A 509 -6.93 -8.08 -20.18
C ARG A 509 -5.75 -7.42 -20.90
N GLU A 510 -5.79 -7.25 -22.21
CA GLU A 510 -4.80 -6.46 -22.95
C GLU A 510 -4.77 -5.00 -22.47
N LYS A 511 -3.62 -4.34 -22.67
CA LYS A 511 -3.50 -2.91 -22.40
C LYS A 511 -4.40 -2.15 -23.38
N MET A 512 -5.06 -1.11 -22.87
CA MET A 512 -5.90 -0.27 -23.71
C MET A 512 -5.09 0.36 -24.85
N GLN A 513 -5.64 0.33 -26.06
CA GLN A 513 -5.10 1.06 -27.20
C GLN A 513 -5.63 2.50 -27.16
N THR A 514 -4.77 3.45 -26.77
CA THR A 514 -5.12 4.86 -26.63
C THR A 514 -3.90 5.76 -26.83
N ASP A 515 -4.15 7.02 -27.18
CA ASP A 515 -3.18 8.12 -27.23
C ASP A 515 -3.13 8.95 -25.94
N ASP A 516 -3.98 8.64 -24.93
CA ASP A 516 -3.94 9.31 -23.63
C ASP A 516 -2.72 8.87 -22.81
N GLU A 517 -1.75 9.77 -22.66
CA GLU A 517 -0.51 9.55 -21.92
C GLU A 517 -0.73 9.11 -20.46
N ARG A 518 -1.82 9.54 -19.81
CA ARG A 518 -2.10 9.19 -18.42
C ARG A 518 -2.61 7.76 -18.29
N ILE A 519 -3.46 7.33 -19.21
CA ILE A 519 -3.93 5.94 -19.28
C ILE A 519 -2.75 5.00 -19.61
N LEU A 520 -1.89 5.41 -20.56
CA LEU A 520 -0.67 4.66 -20.89
C LEU A 520 0.28 4.55 -19.70
N ARG A 521 0.50 5.65 -18.95
CA ARG A 521 1.34 5.64 -17.74
C ARG A 521 0.77 4.79 -16.62
N ALA A 522 -0.56 4.72 -16.50
CA ALA A 522 -1.25 3.85 -15.55
C ALA A 522 -1.30 2.37 -16.00
N GLU A 523 -0.78 2.07 -17.19
CA GLU A 523 -0.76 0.75 -17.82
C GLU A 523 -2.13 0.03 -17.76
N MET A 524 -3.21 0.78 -17.99
CA MET A 524 -4.57 0.30 -17.78
C MET A 524 -4.97 -0.76 -18.82
N THR A 525 -5.69 -1.77 -18.36
CA THR A 525 -6.27 -2.81 -19.22
C THR A 525 -7.73 -2.52 -19.53
N ASP A 526 -8.27 -3.11 -20.61
CA ASP A 526 -9.71 -3.03 -20.92
C ASP A 526 -10.57 -3.52 -19.72
N ARG A 527 -10.18 -4.63 -19.09
CA ARG A 527 -10.85 -5.13 -17.87
C ARG A 527 -10.78 -4.15 -16.70
N GLU A 528 -9.63 -3.55 -16.44
CA GLU A 528 -9.46 -2.57 -15.36
C GLU A 528 -10.28 -1.30 -15.64
N TRP A 529 -10.27 -0.82 -16.89
CA TRP A 529 -11.04 0.34 -17.33
C TRP A 529 -12.52 0.16 -17.04
N ILE A 530 -13.10 -0.98 -17.41
CA ILE A 530 -14.50 -1.28 -17.10
C ILE A 530 -14.71 -1.49 -15.60
N TYR A 531 -13.81 -2.19 -14.91
CA TYR A 531 -13.91 -2.44 -13.47
C TYR A 531 -14.02 -1.13 -12.68
N ARG A 532 -13.11 -0.17 -12.88
CA ARG A 532 -13.03 1.07 -12.08
C ARG A 532 -14.34 1.86 -12.11
N GLN A 533 -14.88 2.09 -13.31
CA GLN A 533 -16.15 2.82 -13.46
C GLN A 533 -17.34 1.99 -12.97
N ALA A 534 -17.36 0.68 -13.25
CA ALA A 534 -18.50 -0.18 -12.95
C ALA A 534 -18.65 -0.39 -11.44
N PHE A 535 -17.53 -0.58 -10.73
CA PHE A 535 -17.50 -0.81 -9.29
C PHE A 535 -18.18 0.34 -8.54
N HIS A 536 -17.90 1.59 -8.95
CA HIS A 536 -18.54 2.77 -8.37
C HIS A 536 -20.06 2.80 -8.56
N MET A 537 -20.54 2.19 -9.65
CA MET A 537 -21.95 2.07 -10.00
C MET A 537 -22.58 0.74 -9.54
N GLY A 538 -21.88 -0.04 -8.70
CA GLY A 538 -22.39 -1.32 -8.18
C GLY A 538 -22.44 -2.43 -9.22
N ARG A 539 -21.62 -2.34 -10.27
CA ARG A 539 -21.44 -3.35 -11.32
C ARG A 539 -20.03 -3.89 -11.27
N HIS A 540 -19.80 -5.00 -11.96
CA HIS A 540 -18.48 -5.58 -12.09
C HIS A 540 -18.22 -6.02 -13.53
N VAL A 541 -16.96 -6.02 -13.97
CA VAL A 541 -16.58 -6.51 -15.31
C VAL A 541 -16.98 -7.99 -15.50
N ILE A 542 -16.84 -8.78 -14.43
CA ILE A 542 -17.35 -10.17 -14.34
C ILE A 542 -18.86 -10.24 -14.63
N GLY A 543 -19.65 -9.28 -14.12
CA GLY A 543 -21.09 -9.24 -14.35
C GLY A 543 -21.48 -9.03 -15.81
N TYR A 544 -20.74 -8.21 -16.55
CA TYR A 544 -20.95 -8.03 -17.99
C TYR A 544 -20.69 -9.32 -18.77
N ASP A 545 -19.60 -10.01 -18.46
CA ASP A 545 -19.27 -11.30 -19.10
C ASP A 545 -20.31 -12.37 -18.73
N LEU A 546 -20.76 -12.42 -17.47
CA LEU A 546 -21.84 -13.31 -17.02
C LEU A 546 -23.16 -13.04 -17.73
N GLN A 547 -23.56 -11.78 -17.89
CA GLN A 547 -24.80 -11.43 -18.57
C GLN A 547 -24.78 -11.86 -20.05
N ARG A 548 -23.62 -11.76 -20.73
CA ARG A 548 -23.45 -12.30 -22.08
C ARG A 548 -23.62 -13.81 -22.13
N VAL A 549 -23.06 -14.53 -21.15
CA VAL A 549 -23.21 -15.98 -21.01
C VAL A 549 -24.66 -16.37 -20.72
N PHE A 550 -25.35 -15.70 -19.80
CA PHE A 550 -26.75 -15.97 -19.51
C PHE A 550 -27.66 -15.74 -20.72
N ALA A 551 -27.40 -14.68 -21.50
CA ALA A 551 -28.15 -14.44 -22.74
C ALA A 551 -27.85 -15.50 -23.82
N ALA A 552 -26.64 -16.08 -23.85
CA ALA A 552 -26.33 -17.22 -24.71
C ALA A 552 -27.10 -18.49 -24.27
N ILE A 553 -27.18 -18.73 -22.97
CA ILE A 553 -28.00 -19.81 -22.39
C ILE A 553 -29.48 -19.60 -22.71
N ASP A 554 -29.99 -18.36 -22.63
CA ASP A 554 -31.36 -18.03 -23.03
C ASP A 554 -31.62 -18.39 -24.51
N CYS A 555 -30.63 -18.17 -25.40
CA CYS A 555 -30.71 -18.59 -26.80
C CYS A 555 -30.81 -20.11 -26.96
N PHE A 556 -30.02 -20.88 -26.20
CA PHE A 556 -30.14 -22.34 -26.19
C PHE A 556 -31.46 -22.83 -25.61
N ALA A 557 -31.93 -22.25 -24.50
CA ALA A 557 -33.18 -22.66 -23.86
C ALA A 557 -34.42 -22.37 -24.71
N ASN A 558 -34.40 -21.30 -25.52
CA ASN A 558 -35.50 -20.90 -26.39
C ASN A 558 -35.62 -21.78 -27.67
N GLN A 559 -34.62 -22.59 -27.99
CA GLN A 559 -34.71 -23.63 -29.03
C GLN A 559 -35.46 -24.84 -28.46
N HIS A 560 -36.78 -24.65 -28.25
CA HIS A 560 -37.72 -25.49 -27.50
C HIS A 560 -37.92 -26.94 -28.02
N GLU A 561 -37.29 -27.33 -29.12
CA GLU A 561 -37.65 -28.57 -29.82
C GLU A 561 -37.00 -29.84 -29.26
N ASP A 562 -35.89 -29.78 -28.49
CA ASP A 562 -35.08 -31.01 -28.22
C ASP A 562 -34.65 -31.31 -26.76
N ASN A 563 -35.06 -30.53 -25.74
CA ASN A 563 -34.78 -30.81 -24.31
C ASN A 563 -33.31 -31.22 -23.97
N LYS A 564 -32.33 -30.72 -24.75
CA LYS A 564 -30.91 -31.10 -24.64
C LYS A 564 -30.27 -30.50 -23.38
N GLN A 565 -29.38 -31.27 -22.75
CA GLN A 565 -28.57 -30.80 -21.63
C GLN A 565 -27.65 -29.65 -22.04
N ILE A 566 -27.42 -28.71 -21.11
CA ILE A 566 -26.59 -27.51 -21.29
C ILE A 566 -25.35 -27.59 -20.40
N GLY A 567 -24.18 -27.57 -21.02
CA GLY A 567 -22.89 -27.48 -20.36
C GLY A 567 -22.27 -26.09 -20.39
N ILE A 568 -21.33 -25.85 -19.49
CA ILE A 568 -20.40 -24.71 -19.59
C ILE A 568 -18.97 -25.14 -19.29
N VAL A 569 -18.02 -24.68 -20.11
CA VAL A 569 -16.60 -24.97 -19.95
C VAL A 569 -15.81 -23.67 -20.01
N GLY A 570 -14.81 -23.50 -19.16
CA GLY A 570 -13.93 -22.34 -19.23
C GLY A 570 -12.55 -22.53 -18.62
N TYR A 571 -11.60 -21.70 -19.09
CA TYR A 571 -10.21 -21.65 -18.61
C TYR A 571 -9.84 -20.24 -18.13
N GLY A 572 -9.12 -20.13 -17.00
CA GLY A 572 -8.66 -18.84 -16.50
C GLY A 572 -9.80 -17.89 -16.13
N GLU A 573 -9.90 -16.73 -16.78
CA GLU A 573 -11.08 -15.85 -16.62
C GLU A 573 -12.36 -16.55 -17.11
N GLY A 574 -12.30 -17.37 -18.15
CA GLY A 574 -13.42 -18.20 -18.58
C GLY A 574 -13.80 -19.24 -17.53
N GLY A 575 -12.83 -19.78 -16.79
CA GLY A 575 -13.06 -20.69 -15.66
C GLY A 575 -13.75 -19.98 -14.49
N LEU A 576 -13.37 -18.72 -14.23
CA LEU A 576 -14.08 -17.84 -13.30
C LEU A 576 -15.53 -17.68 -13.73
N ILE A 577 -15.78 -17.29 -14.98
CA ILE A 577 -17.14 -17.06 -15.50
C ILE A 577 -17.96 -18.36 -15.45
N ALA A 578 -17.39 -19.50 -15.84
CA ALA A 578 -18.06 -20.80 -15.80
C ALA A 578 -18.52 -21.18 -14.38
N LEU A 579 -17.64 -21.04 -13.37
CA LEU A 579 -17.97 -21.33 -11.98
C LEU A 579 -19.13 -20.45 -11.48
N HIS A 580 -19.06 -19.14 -11.73
CA HIS A 580 -20.06 -18.20 -11.23
C HIS A 580 -21.38 -18.29 -12.01
N ALA A 581 -21.34 -18.55 -13.32
CA ALA A 581 -22.54 -18.77 -14.13
C ALA A 581 -23.30 -20.00 -13.65
N ALA A 582 -22.61 -21.13 -13.45
CA ALA A 582 -23.18 -22.35 -12.92
C ALA A 582 -23.75 -22.17 -11.50
N ALA A 583 -23.11 -21.37 -10.66
CA ALA A 583 -23.63 -21.08 -9.31
C ALA A 583 -24.95 -20.29 -9.33
N ILE A 584 -25.13 -19.41 -10.32
CA ILE A 584 -26.27 -18.49 -10.44
C ILE A 584 -27.44 -19.09 -11.23
N ASP A 585 -27.16 -19.73 -12.37
CA ASP A 585 -28.17 -20.23 -13.32
C ASP A 585 -28.32 -21.75 -13.18
N ASP A 586 -29.50 -22.19 -12.79
CA ASP A 586 -29.81 -23.59 -12.50
C ASP A 586 -30.01 -24.46 -13.75
N ARG A 587 -30.14 -23.84 -14.93
CA ARG A 587 -30.31 -24.53 -16.23
C ARG A 587 -29.02 -25.15 -16.77
N ILE A 588 -27.87 -24.85 -16.15
CA ILE A 588 -26.58 -25.44 -16.51
C ILE A 588 -26.47 -26.81 -15.83
N ASP A 589 -26.48 -27.89 -16.60
CA ASP A 589 -26.44 -29.27 -16.11
C ASP A 589 -25.04 -29.71 -15.67
N SER A 590 -24.01 -29.29 -16.40
CA SER A 590 -22.62 -29.69 -16.13
C SER A 590 -21.62 -28.58 -16.39
N THR A 591 -20.61 -28.45 -15.52
CA THR A 591 -19.62 -27.39 -15.56
C THR A 591 -18.20 -27.93 -15.47
N LEU A 592 -17.31 -27.50 -16.36
CA LEU A 592 -15.87 -27.73 -16.27
C LEU A 592 -15.11 -26.42 -16.05
N VAL A 593 -14.46 -26.31 -14.90
CA VAL A 593 -13.62 -25.16 -14.50
C VAL A 593 -12.16 -25.56 -14.57
N SER A 594 -11.39 -24.94 -15.46
CA SER A 594 -9.95 -25.16 -15.61
C SER A 594 -9.16 -23.89 -15.29
N GLY A 595 -7.99 -24.02 -14.65
CA GLY A 595 -7.05 -22.90 -14.44
C GLY A 595 -7.59 -21.70 -13.64
N TYR A 596 -8.52 -21.92 -12.69
CA TYR A 596 -9.11 -20.85 -11.87
C TYR A 596 -9.32 -21.21 -10.39
N PHE A 597 -9.77 -22.42 -10.07
CA PHE A 597 -10.26 -22.76 -8.73
C PHE A 597 -9.14 -22.82 -7.68
N ASP A 598 -9.31 -22.08 -6.59
CA ASP A 598 -8.40 -21.97 -5.45
C ASP A 598 -9.17 -21.49 -4.20
N SER A 599 -8.54 -21.34 -3.03
CA SER A 599 -9.23 -20.94 -1.79
C SER A 599 -9.89 -19.56 -1.86
N SER A 600 -9.35 -18.64 -2.67
CA SER A 600 -9.72 -17.22 -2.75
C SER A 600 -9.53 -16.39 -1.47
N ASP A 601 -8.83 -16.94 -0.46
CA ASP A 601 -8.62 -16.28 0.84
C ASP A 601 -7.76 -15.01 0.72
N ALA A 602 -6.90 -14.97 -0.31
CA ALA A 602 -6.07 -13.84 -0.68
C ALA A 602 -6.49 -13.20 -2.02
N ALA A 603 -7.78 -13.26 -2.40
CA ALA A 603 -8.25 -12.71 -3.68
C ALA A 603 -7.91 -11.21 -3.88
N TRP A 604 -7.65 -10.48 -2.79
CA TRP A 604 -7.15 -9.10 -2.84
C TRP A 604 -5.75 -8.99 -3.49
N SER A 605 -4.97 -10.07 -3.63
CA SER A 605 -3.65 -10.08 -4.28
C SER A 605 -3.70 -10.36 -5.79
N GLU A 606 -4.85 -10.78 -6.32
CA GLU A 606 -5.05 -11.06 -7.75
C GLU A 606 -5.09 -9.74 -8.57
N PRO A 607 -5.29 -9.71 -9.89
CA PRO A 607 -5.49 -8.45 -10.60
C PRO A 607 -6.71 -7.66 -10.10
N ILE A 608 -6.64 -6.33 -10.08
CA ILE A 608 -7.70 -5.47 -9.51
C ILE A 608 -9.10 -5.75 -10.06
N TYR A 609 -9.21 -6.14 -11.33
CA TYR A 609 -10.49 -6.49 -11.96
C TYR A 609 -11.11 -7.81 -11.45
N ARG A 610 -10.51 -8.49 -10.47
CA ARG A 610 -11.08 -9.61 -9.71
C ARG A 610 -11.50 -9.23 -8.29
N ASN A 611 -11.30 -7.97 -7.88
CA ASN A 611 -11.63 -7.51 -6.53
C ASN A 611 -13.15 -7.33 -6.36
N VAL A 612 -13.81 -8.34 -5.78
CA VAL A 612 -15.25 -8.33 -5.54
C VAL A 612 -15.55 -7.84 -4.12
N TRP A 613 -16.47 -6.88 -3.99
CA TRP A 613 -16.91 -6.33 -2.71
C TRP A 613 -17.39 -7.46 -1.77
N GLN A 614 -16.96 -7.39 -0.50
CA GLN A 614 -17.35 -8.28 0.62
C GLN A 614 -17.18 -9.79 0.40
N ARG A 615 -16.40 -10.20 -0.61
CA ARG A 615 -16.24 -11.61 -1.01
C ARG A 615 -15.82 -12.54 0.13
N SER A 616 -14.86 -12.13 0.97
CA SER A 616 -14.30 -12.96 2.03
C SER A 616 -15.30 -13.33 3.13
N LYS A 617 -16.42 -12.59 3.26
CA LYS A 617 -17.43 -12.87 4.29
C LYS A 617 -18.21 -14.16 4.02
N ARG A 618 -18.63 -14.41 2.77
CA ARG A 618 -19.57 -15.49 2.44
C ARG A 618 -19.43 -16.13 1.05
N LEU A 619 -18.62 -15.57 0.15
CA LEU A 619 -18.65 -15.88 -1.29
C LEU A 619 -17.27 -16.31 -1.83
N GLY A 620 -16.57 -17.17 -1.09
CA GLY A 620 -15.34 -17.79 -1.61
C GLY A 620 -15.64 -18.87 -2.63
N ASN A 621 -14.61 -19.33 -3.35
CA ASN A 621 -14.77 -20.29 -4.44
C ASN A 621 -15.42 -21.60 -4.01
N ALA A 622 -15.11 -22.11 -2.81
CA ALA A 622 -15.73 -23.33 -2.28
C ALA A 622 -17.23 -23.13 -2.00
N GLU A 623 -17.61 -22.00 -1.42
CA GLU A 623 -19.03 -21.66 -1.18
C GLU A 623 -19.78 -21.45 -2.50
N VAL A 624 -19.18 -20.76 -3.48
CA VAL A 624 -19.74 -20.59 -4.82
C VAL A 624 -19.91 -21.94 -5.52
N ALA A 625 -18.90 -22.82 -5.47
CA ALA A 625 -19.00 -24.18 -6.00
C ALA A 625 -20.09 -25.01 -5.31
N SER A 626 -20.30 -24.80 -4.01
CA SER A 626 -21.38 -25.45 -3.25
C SER A 626 -22.76 -25.04 -3.75
N LEU A 627 -22.93 -23.85 -4.35
CA LEU A 627 -24.20 -23.41 -4.95
C LEU A 627 -24.56 -24.19 -6.22
N ILE A 628 -23.61 -24.91 -6.82
CA ILE A 628 -23.79 -25.70 -8.06
C ILE A 628 -24.42 -27.07 -7.75
N THR A 629 -24.05 -27.68 -6.62
CA THR A 629 -24.56 -29.00 -6.21
C THR A 629 -26.11 -28.98 -6.10
N PRO A 630 -26.81 -30.07 -6.50
CA PRO A 630 -26.34 -31.41 -6.90
C PRO A 630 -25.86 -31.55 -8.37
N ARG A 631 -25.81 -30.47 -9.16
CA ARG A 631 -25.46 -30.52 -10.60
C ARG A 631 -23.97 -30.78 -10.81
N GLY A 632 -23.62 -31.29 -12.00
CA GLY A 632 -22.27 -31.73 -12.32
C GLY A 632 -21.24 -30.60 -12.27
N LEU A 633 -20.20 -30.79 -11.46
CA LEU A 633 -19.06 -29.88 -11.35
C LEU A 633 -17.73 -30.63 -11.47
N LEU A 634 -16.93 -30.24 -12.44
CA LEU A 634 -15.58 -30.74 -12.66
C LEU A 634 -14.61 -29.57 -12.46
N ILE A 635 -13.66 -29.73 -11.56
CA ILE A 635 -12.60 -28.76 -11.30
C ILE A 635 -11.29 -29.38 -11.73
N GLU A 636 -10.69 -28.83 -12.78
CA GLU A 636 -9.35 -29.19 -13.23
C GLU A 636 -8.33 -28.21 -12.63
N HIS A 637 -7.45 -28.74 -11.78
CA HIS A 637 -6.28 -27.99 -11.35
C HIS A 637 -5.22 -28.05 -12.45
N SER A 638 -5.31 -27.15 -13.42
CA SER A 638 -4.29 -26.96 -14.46
C SER A 638 -3.36 -25.80 -14.14
N GLU A 639 -2.35 -25.58 -14.98
CA GLU A 639 -1.60 -24.32 -14.97
C GLU A 639 -2.54 -23.12 -15.20
N PHE A 640 -2.47 -22.14 -14.30
CA PHE A 640 -3.25 -20.90 -14.42
C PHE A 640 -2.58 -19.98 -15.46
N PRO A 641 -3.34 -19.08 -16.12
CA PRO A 641 -2.71 -18.02 -16.89
C PRO A 641 -1.78 -17.19 -16.01
N THR A 642 -0.49 -17.09 -16.38
CA THR A 642 0.46 -16.26 -15.64
C THR A 642 0.22 -14.79 -15.95
N VAL A 643 -0.13 -14.00 -14.93
CA VAL A 643 -0.24 -12.55 -15.01
C VAL A 643 0.62 -11.94 -13.92
N THR A 644 1.68 -11.22 -14.29
CA THR A 644 2.52 -10.47 -13.35
C THR A 644 2.41 -8.99 -13.68
N ARG A 645 1.55 -8.25 -12.97
CA ARG A 645 1.26 -6.83 -13.27
C ARG A 645 1.19 -5.98 -12.00
N HIS A 646 1.39 -4.67 -12.15
CA HIS A 646 1.54 -3.70 -11.04
C HIS A 646 0.28 -3.50 -10.15
N LYS A 647 -0.77 -4.32 -10.30
CA LYS A 647 -1.98 -4.34 -9.45
C LYS A 647 -2.42 -5.77 -9.12
N GLY A 648 -1.46 -6.67 -8.98
CA GLY A 648 -1.64 -8.04 -8.50
C GLY A 648 -1.44 -9.11 -9.57
N ASP A 649 -1.30 -10.34 -9.08
CA ASP A 649 -0.73 -11.45 -9.85
C ASP A 649 -1.70 -12.63 -9.95
N ILE A 650 -1.62 -13.34 -11.07
CA ILE A 650 -2.21 -14.67 -11.23
C ILE A 650 -1.05 -15.62 -11.47
N VAL A 651 -0.90 -16.57 -10.56
CA VAL A 651 0.06 -17.67 -10.64
C VAL A 651 -0.66 -18.97 -10.29
N THR A 652 -0.16 -20.08 -10.80
CA THR A 652 -0.72 -21.40 -10.48
C THR A 652 -0.63 -21.63 -8.96
N PRO A 653 -1.76 -21.86 -8.27
CA PRO A 653 -1.75 -22.10 -6.84
C PRO A 653 -1.09 -23.44 -6.51
N PRO A 654 -0.52 -23.61 -5.32
CA PRO A 654 -0.09 -24.93 -4.83
C PRO A 654 -1.24 -25.95 -4.83
N THR A 655 -0.97 -27.18 -5.25
CA THR A 655 -2.00 -28.25 -5.34
C THR A 655 -2.72 -28.48 -4.01
N ASP A 656 -2.00 -28.47 -2.90
CA ASP A 656 -2.55 -28.70 -1.55
C ASP A 656 -3.57 -27.64 -1.16
N ARG A 657 -3.37 -26.38 -1.57
CA ARG A 657 -4.33 -25.28 -1.37
C ARG A 657 -5.62 -25.52 -2.16
N VAL A 658 -5.50 -25.96 -3.41
CA VAL A 658 -6.65 -26.29 -4.27
C VAL A 658 -7.41 -27.50 -3.73
N GLN A 659 -6.71 -28.57 -3.36
CA GLN A 659 -7.31 -29.75 -2.72
C GLN A 659 -8.04 -29.38 -1.42
N SER A 660 -7.44 -28.51 -0.61
CA SER A 660 -8.03 -28.04 0.65
C SER A 660 -9.28 -27.21 0.42
N ALA A 661 -9.30 -26.35 -0.61
CA ALA A 661 -10.49 -25.60 -1.02
C ALA A 661 -11.58 -26.53 -1.58
N PHE A 662 -11.21 -27.52 -2.39
CA PHE A 662 -12.14 -28.48 -2.98
C PHE A 662 -12.84 -29.32 -1.91
N LYS A 663 -12.12 -29.78 -0.89
CA LYS A 663 -12.69 -30.52 0.26
C LYS A 663 -13.74 -29.73 1.05
N ARG A 664 -13.80 -28.40 0.91
CA ARG A 664 -14.80 -27.54 1.57
C ARG A 664 -16.10 -27.42 0.79
N ILE A 665 -16.17 -27.92 -0.45
CA ILE A 665 -17.41 -27.90 -1.24
C ILE A 665 -18.48 -28.73 -0.51
N ARG A 666 -19.64 -28.12 -0.26
CA ARG A 666 -20.77 -28.76 0.41
C ARG A 666 -21.58 -29.56 -0.61
N GLU A 667 -21.54 -30.87 -0.45
CA GLU A 667 -22.26 -31.82 -1.30
C GLU A 667 -23.69 -32.05 -0.80
N THR A 668 -24.62 -32.13 -1.74
CA THR A 668 -25.96 -32.73 -1.55
C THR A 668 -25.94 -34.13 -2.15
N ALA A 669 -26.76 -35.06 -1.63
CA ALA A 669 -26.83 -36.42 -2.17
C ALA A 669 -27.17 -36.39 -3.67
N SER A 670 -26.22 -36.83 -4.52
CA SER A 670 -26.32 -36.81 -5.98
C SER A 670 -25.38 -37.85 -6.60
N GLU A 671 -25.75 -38.38 -7.76
CA GLU A 671 -24.87 -39.17 -8.64
C GLU A 671 -23.86 -38.29 -9.38
N GLN A 672 -24.10 -36.97 -9.47
CA GLN A 672 -23.23 -36.00 -10.13
C GLN A 672 -22.34 -35.22 -9.15
N ARG A 673 -21.66 -35.93 -8.25
CA ARG A 673 -20.77 -35.29 -7.26
C ARG A 673 -19.67 -34.45 -7.93
N PRO A 674 -19.22 -33.36 -7.27
CA PRO A 674 -18.04 -32.61 -7.69
C PRO A 674 -16.83 -33.53 -7.85
N GLN A 675 -16.00 -33.29 -8.88
CA GLN A 675 -14.75 -34.04 -9.08
C GLN A 675 -13.57 -33.07 -9.22
N LEU A 676 -12.46 -33.40 -8.56
CA LEU A 676 -11.18 -32.72 -8.71
C LEU A 676 -10.28 -33.54 -9.64
N ILE A 677 -9.76 -32.89 -10.66
CA ILE A 677 -8.93 -33.52 -11.70
C ILE A 677 -7.53 -32.94 -11.59
N LEU A 678 -6.55 -33.83 -11.41
CA LEU A 678 -5.14 -33.51 -11.22
C LEU A 678 -4.30 -34.12 -12.34
N GLY A 679 -3.13 -33.52 -12.57
CA GLY A 679 -2.07 -34.09 -13.40
C GLY A 679 -1.40 -35.28 -12.70
N ASP A 680 -0.36 -35.80 -13.33
CA ASP A 680 0.38 -36.93 -12.77
C ASP A 680 1.19 -36.50 -11.53
N ASN A 681 1.24 -37.40 -10.53
CA ASN A 681 1.89 -37.16 -9.23
C ASN A 681 1.36 -35.90 -8.49
N ASP A 682 0.03 -35.68 -8.53
CA ASP A 682 -0.64 -34.54 -7.90
C ASP A 682 -0.09 -33.16 -8.35
N ARG A 683 0.49 -33.08 -9.56
CA ARG A 683 0.91 -31.81 -10.16
C ARG A 683 -0.27 -31.15 -10.88
N PRO A 684 -0.19 -29.83 -11.16
CA PRO A 684 -1.11 -29.20 -12.09
C PRO A 684 -1.16 -29.97 -13.41
N ALA A 685 -2.37 -30.25 -13.90
CA ALA A 685 -2.60 -30.85 -15.20
C ALA A 685 -2.23 -29.87 -16.33
N THR A 686 -2.02 -30.40 -17.54
CA THR A 686 -2.13 -29.57 -18.75
C THR A 686 -3.57 -29.07 -18.87
N ARG A 687 -3.76 -27.79 -19.21
CA ARG A 687 -5.11 -27.23 -19.39
C ARG A 687 -5.95 -28.07 -20.38
N TRP A 688 -7.18 -28.36 -20.00
CA TRP A 688 -8.11 -29.23 -20.73
C TRP A 688 -7.53 -30.62 -21.02
N SER A 689 -6.95 -31.24 -19.99
CA SER A 689 -6.40 -32.60 -20.06
C SER A 689 -7.42 -33.62 -20.57
N ASP A 690 -6.93 -34.71 -21.16
CA ASP A 690 -7.79 -35.79 -21.66
C ASP A 690 -8.66 -36.36 -20.53
N LYS A 691 -8.13 -36.44 -19.29
CA LYS A 691 -8.91 -36.83 -18.10
C LYS A 691 -10.10 -35.89 -17.86
N ALA A 692 -9.89 -34.58 -17.92
CA ALA A 692 -10.95 -33.58 -17.72
C ALA A 692 -11.97 -33.58 -18.86
N PHE A 693 -11.50 -33.75 -20.09
CA PHE A 693 -12.36 -33.79 -21.25
C PHE A 693 -13.28 -35.00 -21.25
N THR A 694 -12.74 -36.21 -21.04
CA THR A 694 -13.54 -37.44 -20.94
C THR A 694 -14.55 -37.36 -19.79
N ALA A 695 -14.12 -36.92 -18.60
CA ALA A 695 -15.03 -36.78 -17.46
C ALA A 695 -16.18 -35.80 -17.73
N PHE A 696 -15.98 -34.78 -18.58
CA PHE A 696 -17.03 -33.86 -19.00
C PHE A 696 -17.98 -34.53 -20.00
N LEU A 697 -17.47 -35.22 -21.02
CA LEU A 697 -18.29 -35.95 -21.99
C LEU A 697 -19.17 -37.01 -21.34
N ASP A 698 -18.65 -37.72 -20.33
CA ASP A 698 -19.40 -38.73 -19.56
C ASP A 698 -20.67 -38.15 -18.93
N ARG A 699 -20.70 -36.85 -18.59
CA ARG A 699 -21.89 -36.18 -18.02
C ARG A 699 -23.03 -36.04 -19.01
N PHE A 700 -22.73 -36.11 -20.31
CA PHE A 700 -23.69 -36.05 -21.42
C PHE A 700 -23.89 -37.41 -22.10
N GLY A 701 -23.23 -38.47 -21.61
CA GLY A 701 -23.23 -39.78 -22.28
C GLY A 701 -22.60 -39.74 -23.68
N ALA A 702 -21.61 -38.85 -23.88
CA ALA A 702 -20.93 -38.64 -25.15
C ALA A 702 -19.57 -39.36 -25.18
N GLU A 703 -19.04 -39.66 -26.38
CA GLU A 703 -17.70 -40.24 -26.55
C GLU A 703 -16.75 -39.25 -27.25
N GLU A 704 -15.46 -39.30 -26.89
CA GLU A 704 -14.44 -38.51 -27.59
C GLU A 704 -14.29 -39.04 -29.03
N THR A 705 -14.41 -38.15 -30.00
CA THR A 705 -14.17 -38.49 -31.41
C THR A 705 -12.91 -37.80 -31.93
N ALA A 706 -12.28 -38.38 -32.95
CA ALA A 706 -11.09 -37.80 -33.60
C ALA A 706 -11.29 -36.31 -33.96
N THR A 707 -10.32 -35.48 -33.59
CA THR A 707 -10.32 -34.01 -33.76
C THR A 707 -9.86 -33.57 -35.15
N GLU A 708 -9.40 -34.51 -35.98
CA GLU A 708 -9.08 -34.31 -37.39
C GLU A 708 -10.37 -33.97 -38.14
N ILE A 709 -10.58 -32.66 -38.30
CA ILE A 709 -11.67 -32.08 -39.08
C ILE A 709 -11.01 -31.42 -40.28
N ASP A 710 -11.18 -32.03 -41.46
CA ASP A 710 -10.67 -31.48 -42.71
C ASP A 710 -11.39 -30.18 -43.10
N GLY A 711 -10.65 -29.27 -43.73
CA GLY A 711 -11.22 -28.10 -44.42
C GLY A 711 -11.73 -26.96 -43.55
N LEU A 712 -11.49 -26.95 -42.23
CA LEU A 712 -11.91 -25.86 -41.34
C LEU A 712 -11.02 -24.63 -41.52
N VAL A 713 -11.34 -23.79 -42.52
CA VAL A 713 -10.63 -22.56 -42.86
C VAL A 713 -11.54 -21.36 -42.62
N ASP A 714 -11.01 -20.30 -42.00
CA ASP A 714 -11.73 -19.04 -41.84
C ASP A 714 -11.95 -18.37 -43.20
N ARG A 715 -13.22 -18.16 -43.56
CA ARG A 715 -13.66 -17.58 -44.84
C ARG A 715 -13.71 -16.05 -44.82
N ARG A 716 -13.40 -15.40 -43.69
CA ARG A 716 -13.43 -13.94 -43.56
C ARG A 716 -12.13 -13.31 -44.03
N ALA A 717 -12.22 -12.16 -44.69
CA ALA A 717 -11.06 -11.35 -44.99
C ALA A 717 -10.52 -10.68 -43.72
N ASP A 718 -9.22 -10.77 -43.48
CA ASP A 718 -8.53 -10.15 -42.33
C ASP A 718 -9.21 -10.45 -40.97
N ALA A 719 -9.24 -11.74 -40.61
CA ALA A 719 -9.86 -12.22 -39.38
C ALA A 719 -9.30 -11.52 -38.12
N ALA A 720 -8.00 -11.21 -38.10
CA ALA A 720 -7.35 -10.52 -36.99
C ALA A 720 -7.95 -9.13 -36.73
N LEU A 721 -8.13 -8.32 -37.78
CA LEU A 721 -8.79 -7.01 -37.66
C LEU A 721 -10.22 -7.14 -37.13
N ARG A 722 -10.97 -8.14 -37.60
CA ARG A 722 -12.37 -8.36 -37.15
C ARG A 722 -12.45 -8.79 -35.68
N MET A 723 -11.53 -9.64 -35.24
CA MET A 723 -11.42 -10.04 -33.83
C MET A 723 -11.12 -8.83 -32.94
N ALA A 724 -10.17 -7.97 -33.35
CA ALA A 724 -9.86 -6.74 -32.64
C ALA A 724 -11.06 -5.77 -32.59
N GLN A 725 -11.80 -5.62 -33.69
CA GLN A 725 -13.02 -4.80 -33.74
C GLN A 725 -14.13 -5.36 -32.84
N ARG A 726 -14.32 -6.69 -32.80
CA ARG A 726 -15.27 -7.34 -31.89
C ARG A 726 -14.88 -7.09 -30.44
N GLN A 727 -13.59 -7.21 -30.13
CA GLN A 727 -13.09 -6.94 -28.78
C GLN A 727 -13.34 -5.49 -28.36
N LYS A 728 -13.02 -4.53 -29.25
CA LYS A 728 -13.29 -3.11 -29.00
C LYS A 728 -14.78 -2.84 -28.77
N ARG A 729 -15.67 -3.42 -29.58
CA ARG A 729 -17.13 -3.27 -29.38
C ARG A 729 -17.59 -3.81 -28.02
N CYS A 730 -17.06 -4.95 -27.57
CA CYS A 730 -17.39 -5.50 -26.25
C CYS A 730 -17.02 -4.54 -25.11
N THR A 731 -15.85 -3.88 -25.19
CA THR A 731 -15.41 -2.87 -24.21
C THR A 731 -16.25 -1.60 -24.33
N ASP A 732 -16.42 -1.05 -25.54
CA ASP A 732 -17.18 0.19 -25.81
C ASP A 732 -18.64 0.09 -25.33
N GLN A 733 -19.31 -1.05 -25.55
CA GLN A 733 -20.70 -1.25 -25.13
C GLN A 733 -20.83 -1.28 -23.60
N ALA A 734 -19.90 -1.95 -22.90
CA ALA A 734 -19.87 -1.96 -21.44
C ALA A 734 -19.62 -0.55 -20.89
N GLU A 735 -18.70 0.20 -21.51
CA GLU A 735 -18.46 1.60 -21.16
C GLU A 735 -19.70 2.47 -21.37
N GLN A 736 -20.31 2.44 -22.55
CA GLN A 736 -21.49 3.22 -22.87
C GLN A 736 -22.63 2.96 -21.88
N HIS A 737 -22.80 1.70 -21.45
CA HIS A 737 -23.76 1.34 -20.41
C HIS A 737 -23.40 1.98 -19.07
N VAL A 738 -22.17 1.82 -18.56
CA VAL A 738 -21.75 2.47 -17.29
C VAL A 738 -21.91 4.00 -17.37
N GLN A 739 -21.51 4.62 -18.47
CA GLN A 739 -21.65 6.06 -18.64
C GLN A 739 -23.13 6.50 -18.69
N SER A 740 -24.03 5.64 -19.18
CA SER A 740 -25.47 5.90 -19.10
C SER A 740 -25.99 5.89 -17.66
N LEU A 741 -25.43 5.01 -16.81
CA LEU A 741 -25.75 4.92 -15.38
C LEU A 741 -25.23 6.15 -14.64
N VAL A 742 -23.99 6.59 -14.91
CA VAL A 742 -23.41 7.82 -14.35
C VAL A 742 -24.25 9.05 -14.70
N ARG A 743 -24.79 9.15 -15.91
CA ARG A 743 -25.67 10.26 -16.30
C ARG A 743 -27.03 10.24 -15.58
N GLN A 744 -27.55 9.05 -15.31
CA GLN A 744 -28.86 8.86 -14.64
C GLN A 744 -28.77 8.86 -13.11
N SER A 745 -27.56 8.79 -12.56
CA SER A 745 -27.32 8.49 -11.15
C SER A 745 -27.98 9.47 -10.18
N GLU A 746 -28.08 10.75 -10.56
CA GLU A 746 -28.75 11.77 -9.75
C GLU A 746 -30.23 11.44 -9.52
N HIS A 747 -30.97 11.07 -10.57
CA HIS A 747 -32.38 10.69 -10.45
C HIS A 747 -32.57 9.41 -9.62
N ILE A 748 -31.65 8.45 -9.75
CA ILE A 748 -31.66 7.24 -8.94
C ILE A 748 -31.45 7.57 -7.45
N ARG A 749 -30.54 8.51 -7.14
CA ARG A 749 -30.31 8.96 -5.77
C ARG A 749 -31.47 9.77 -5.20
N ASP A 750 -32.13 10.59 -6.01
CA ASP A 750 -33.35 11.29 -5.58
C ASP A 750 -34.45 10.29 -5.19
N ASP A 751 -34.68 9.24 -5.99
CA ASP A 751 -35.64 8.18 -5.66
C ASP A 751 -35.20 7.37 -4.42
N PHE A 752 -33.90 7.08 -4.28
CA PHE A 752 -33.32 6.35 -3.15
C PHE A 752 -33.43 7.13 -1.82
N PHE A 753 -33.21 8.44 -1.86
CA PHE A 753 -33.11 9.31 -0.69
C PHE A 753 -34.31 10.27 -0.61
N LEU A 754 -34.32 11.33 -1.41
CA LEU A 754 -35.22 12.47 -1.22
C LEU A 754 -36.69 12.06 -1.32
N TYR A 755 -37.07 11.37 -2.38
CA TYR A 755 -38.46 10.94 -2.60
C TYR A 755 -38.85 9.72 -1.77
N LYS A 756 -37.88 8.98 -1.22
CA LYS A 756 -38.17 7.97 -0.19
C LYS A 756 -38.58 8.63 1.13
N VAL A 757 -37.93 9.72 1.51
CA VAL A 757 -38.21 10.44 2.77
C VAL A 757 -39.42 11.37 2.64
N HIS A 758 -39.54 12.08 1.52
CA HIS A 758 -40.64 12.99 1.18
C HIS A 758 -41.23 12.66 -0.20
N PRO A 759 -42.11 11.65 -0.30
CA PRO A 759 -42.70 11.23 -1.57
C PRO A 759 -43.45 12.34 -2.32
N GLU A 760 -44.02 13.29 -1.60
CA GLU A 760 -44.72 14.45 -2.14
C GLU A 760 -43.80 15.37 -2.97
N TRP A 761 -42.49 15.30 -2.77
CA TRP A 761 -41.54 16.11 -3.54
C TRP A 761 -41.32 15.62 -4.97
N LYS A 762 -41.71 14.37 -5.28
CA LYS A 762 -41.59 13.79 -6.63
C LYS A 762 -42.48 14.48 -7.66
N HIS A 763 -43.61 15.03 -7.21
CA HIS A 763 -44.62 15.65 -8.07
C HIS A 763 -44.99 17.06 -7.59
N ARG A 764 -43.98 17.93 -7.43
CA ARG A 764 -44.21 19.32 -7.03
C ARG A 764 -44.91 20.10 -8.13
N PRO A 765 -46.09 20.70 -7.88
CA PRO A 765 -46.75 21.54 -8.85
C PRO A 765 -45.96 22.83 -9.06
N TRP A 766 -45.95 23.33 -10.29
CA TRP A 766 -45.44 24.66 -10.59
C TRP A 766 -46.31 25.71 -9.89
N SER A 767 -45.67 26.76 -9.35
CA SER A 767 -46.34 27.82 -8.58
C SER A 767 -45.75 29.19 -8.92
N THR A 768 -46.59 30.22 -8.89
CA THR A 768 -46.18 31.64 -8.95
C THR A 768 -46.16 32.31 -7.59
N ASN A 769 -46.50 31.59 -6.52
CA ASN A 769 -46.50 32.12 -5.16
C ASN A 769 -45.08 32.58 -4.77
N LYS A 770 -44.99 33.77 -4.17
CA LYS A 770 -43.71 34.37 -3.75
C LYS A 770 -42.99 33.53 -2.69
N THR A 771 -43.74 32.83 -1.84
CA THR A 771 -43.22 32.03 -0.73
C THR A 771 -44.00 30.72 -0.63
N HIS A 772 -43.36 29.71 -0.06
CA HIS A 772 -43.97 28.42 0.31
C HIS A 772 -43.79 28.20 1.81
N ASP A 773 -44.71 27.45 2.41
CA ASP A 773 -44.59 27.05 3.80
C ASP A 773 -43.35 26.16 4.00
N VAL A 774 -42.65 26.36 5.12
CA VAL A 774 -41.55 25.49 5.52
C VAL A 774 -42.11 24.17 6.05
N ASN A 775 -41.43 23.08 5.73
CA ASN A 775 -41.77 21.75 6.21
C ASN A 775 -41.29 21.59 7.66
N ALA A 776 -42.00 20.78 8.45
CA ALA A 776 -41.45 20.26 9.70
C ALA A 776 -40.31 19.28 9.38
N ASP A 777 -39.22 19.32 10.16
CA ASP A 777 -38.02 18.55 9.88
C ASP A 777 -37.91 17.23 10.66
N ASP A 778 -38.85 16.94 11.58
CA ASP A 778 -38.86 15.73 12.41
C ASP A 778 -38.77 14.44 11.59
N VAL A 779 -39.55 14.37 10.50
CA VAL A 779 -39.56 13.21 9.58
C VAL A 779 -38.21 13.04 8.91
N PHE A 780 -37.62 14.14 8.44
CA PHE A 780 -36.32 14.13 7.77
C PHE A 780 -35.19 13.76 8.73
N VAL A 781 -35.14 14.37 9.92
CA VAL A 781 -34.16 14.08 10.97
C VAL A 781 -34.26 12.62 11.43
N LYS A 782 -35.47 12.05 11.51
CA LYS A 782 -35.64 10.63 11.82
C LYS A 782 -35.10 9.74 10.69
N ALA A 783 -35.48 10.01 9.44
CA ALA A 783 -35.08 9.19 8.31
C ALA A 783 -33.56 9.22 8.04
N THR A 784 -32.91 10.38 8.24
CA THR A 784 -31.44 10.50 8.09
C THR A 784 -30.67 9.63 9.07
N LYS A 785 -31.25 9.20 10.22
CA LYS A 785 -30.57 8.24 11.12
C LYS A 785 -30.39 6.87 10.50
N GLU A 786 -31.44 6.33 9.88
CA GLU A 786 -31.39 5.04 9.19
C GLU A 786 -30.47 5.10 7.96
N LEU A 787 -30.61 6.14 7.14
CA LEU A 787 -29.75 6.33 5.97
C LEU A 787 -28.28 6.58 6.33
N ARG A 788 -28.01 7.21 7.48
CA ARG A 788 -26.65 7.37 8.01
C ARG A 788 -26.06 6.04 8.44
N GLU A 789 -26.80 5.21 9.17
CA GLU A 789 -26.31 3.86 9.53
C GLU A 789 -26.02 3.04 8.27
N ARG A 790 -26.90 3.15 7.26
CA ARG A 790 -26.68 2.51 5.96
C ARG A 790 -25.43 3.05 5.24
N PHE A 791 -25.21 4.36 5.23
CA PHE A 791 -23.98 4.96 4.71
C PHE A 791 -22.74 4.42 5.45
N THR A 792 -22.76 4.39 6.78
CA THR A 792 -21.64 3.95 7.60
C THR A 792 -21.36 2.46 7.47
N THR A 793 -22.39 1.62 7.34
CA THR A 793 -22.23 0.15 7.34
C THR A 793 -22.15 -0.48 5.95
N GLU A 794 -22.88 0.05 4.96
CA GLU A 794 -22.94 -0.52 3.61
C GLU A 794 -22.07 0.25 2.61
N ALA A 795 -22.01 1.59 2.68
CA ALA A 795 -21.28 2.40 1.70
C ALA A 795 -19.80 2.57 2.05
N MET A 796 -19.49 2.99 3.29
CA MET A 796 -18.11 3.08 3.78
C MET A 796 -17.62 1.75 4.37
N GLY A 797 -18.53 0.97 4.96
CA GLY A 797 -18.20 -0.24 5.70
C GLY A 797 -17.68 0.03 7.11
N ARG A 798 -17.92 -0.92 8.01
CA ARG A 798 -17.51 -0.87 9.42
C ARG A 798 -16.88 -2.19 9.84
N PHE A 799 -15.74 -2.14 10.53
CA PHE A 799 -15.14 -3.33 11.13
C PHE A 799 -15.98 -3.83 12.30
N ASP A 800 -16.12 -5.15 12.40
CA ASP A 800 -16.65 -5.84 13.58
C ASP A 800 -15.53 -5.94 14.64
N ALA A 801 -15.18 -4.79 15.22
CA ALA A 801 -14.16 -4.68 16.26
C ALA A 801 -14.49 -3.50 17.20
N PRO A 802 -14.49 -3.69 18.53
CA PRO A 802 -14.69 -2.59 19.47
C PRO A 802 -13.48 -1.65 19.51
N LEU A 803 -13.73 -0.39 19.84
CA LEU A 803 -12.66 0.57 20.14
C LEU A 803 -11.94 0.22 21.45
N MET A 804 -10.63 0.45 21.47
CA MET A 804 -9.79 0.31 22.66
C MET A 804 -9.93 1.53 23.59
N GLN A 805 -9.33 1.43 24.79
CA GLN A 805 -9.10 2.63 25.61
C GLN A 805 -8.10 3.55 24.90
N PRO A 806 -8.28 4.89 24.94
CA PRO A 806 -7.45 5.81 24.14
C PRO A 806 -5.96 5.73 24.46
N ASN A 807 -5.57 5.42 25.71
CA ASN A 807 -4.18 5.35 26.15
C ASN A 807 -3.33 6.52 25.61
N ALA A 808 -3.82 7.75 25.82
CA ALA A 808 -3.25 8.93 25.20
C ALA A 808 -1.78 9.11 25.55
N ARG A 809 -0.95 9.22 24.52
CA ARG A 809 0.48 9.55 24.61
C ARG A 809 0.73 10.86 23.89
N THR A 810 1.50 11.75 24.51
CA THR A 810 1.82 13.04 23.90
C THR A 810 3.28 13.42 24.02
N ARG A 811 3.70 14.36 23.18
CA ARG A 811 4.99 15.02 23.24
C ARG A 811 4.85 16.44 22.70
N LYS A 812 5.37 17.45 23.39
CA LYS A 812 5.44 18.82 22.88
C LYS A 812 6.32 18.86 21.63
N VAL A 813 5.81 19.47 20.56
CA VAL A 813 6.50 19.54 19.25
C VAL A 813 6.78 20.94 18.75
N ALA A 814 6.00 21.93 19.18
CA ALA A 814 6.20 23.33 18.86
C ALA A 814 5.54 24.23 19.91
N GLU A 815 6.01 25.46 20.01
CA GLU A 815 5.49 26.46 20.94
C GLU A 815 5.75 27.86 20.38
N THR A 816 4.75 28.73 20.49
CA THR A 816 4.84 30.17 20.19
C THR A 816 4.46 30.97 21.44
N ASP A 817 4.45 32.30 21.35
CA ASP A 817 3.87 33.15 22.39
C ASP A 817 2.35 32.96 22.57
N LYS A 818 1.65 32.47 21.53
CA LYS A 818 0.19 32.34 21.50
C LYS A 818 -0.35 30.93 21.76
N TRP A 819 0.39 29.88 21.44
CA TRP A 819 -0.09 28.50 21.56
C TRP A 819 1.04 27.50 21.81
N THR A 820 0.67 26.31 22.30
CA THR A 820 1.56 25.16 22.45
C THR A 820 1.01 23.97 21.65
N ALA A 821 1.86 23.27 20.91
CA ALA A 821 1.49 22.12 20.10
C ALA A 821 2.06 20.80 20.66
N TYR A 822 1.22 19.77 20.67
CA TYR A 822 1.56 18.42 21.10
C TYR A 822 1.22 17.42 20.00
N ASP A 823 2.15 16.53 19.66
CA ASP A 823 1.76 15.28 19.00
C ASP A 823 0.94 14.45 19.97
N VAL A 824 -0.12 13.82 19.47
CA VAL A 824 -1.05 12.98 20.21
C VAL A 824 -1.20 11.64 19.51
N VAL A 825 -1.03 10.55 20.24
CA VAL A 825 -1.27 9.18 19.78
C VAL A 825 -2.30 8.50 20.67
N LEU A 826 -3.36 7.96 20.04
CA LEU A 826 -4.46 7.24 20.71
C LEU A 826 -4.59 5.82 20.16
N ASP A 827 -4.73 4.81 21.01
CA ASP A 827 -5.06 3.44 20.55
C ASP A 827 -6.50 3.39 20.01
N VAL A 828 -6.72 2.70 18.88
CA VAL A 828 -8.03 2.60 18.22
C VAL A 828 -8.50 1.14 18.20
N HIS A 829 -7.73 0.28 17.53
CA HIS A 829 -7.91 -1.17 17.53
C HIS A 829 -6.56 -1.86 17.73
N GLU A 830 -6.55 -3.18 17.86
CA GLU A 830 -5.30 -3.91 17.94
C GLU A 830 -4.41 -3.61 16.72
N SER A 831 -3.17 -3.18 16.97
CA SER A 831 -2.22 -2.70 15.95
C SER A 831 -2.61 -1.42 15.17
N LEU A 832 -3.76 -0.79 15.44
CA LEU A 832 -4.19 0.46 14.80
C LEU A 832 -4.31 1.59 15.84
N PHE A 833 -3.72 2.75 15.55
CA PHE A 833 -3.79 3.94 16.39
C PHE A 833 -4.23 5.16 15.58
N ALA A 834 -4.61 6.24 16.25
CA ALA A 834 -4.85 7.54 15.66
C ALA A 834 -3.69 8.48 16.05
N TRP A 835 -3.24 9.31 15.12
CA TRP A 835 -2.19 10.30 15.36
C TRP A 835 -2.61 11.66 14.83
N GLY A 836 -2.23 12.73 15.54
CA GLY A 836 -2.39 14.10 15.09
C GLY A 836 -1.61 15.07 15.96
N THR A 837 -1.67 16.36 15.62
CA THR A 837 -1.07 17.43 16.42
C THR A 837 -2.17 18.32 17.00
N LEU A 838 -2.21 18.46 18.32
CA LEU A 838 -3.15 19.30 19.07
C LEU A 838 -2.47 20.62 19.43
N LEU A 839 -3.09 21.76 19.09
CA LEU A 839 -2.66 23.10 19.51
C LEU A 839 -3.61 23.62 20.57
N ILE A 840 -3.02 24.14 21.65
CA ILE A 840 -3.74 24.71 22.79
C ILE A 840 -3.35 26.19 22.90
N PRO A 841 -4.30 27.12 22.82
CA PRO A 841 -4.05 28.54 23.07
C PRO A 841 -3.51 28.78 24.49
N LYS A 842 -2.53 29.68 24.63
CA LYS A 842 -1.88 30.00 25.91
C LYS A 842 -2.67 30.95 26.80
N ASP A 843 -3.66 31.64 26.23
CA ASP A 843 -4.57 32.54 26.95
C ASP A 843 -5.76 31.80 27.58
N LEU A 844 -5.75 30.46 27.60
CA LEU A 844 -6.77 29.63 28.21
C LEU A 844 -6.83 29.84 29.73
N GLU A 845 -7.98 30.31 30.23
CA GLU A 845 -8.18 30.55 31.66
C GLU A 845 -8.51 29.26 32.44
N PRO A 846 -8.15 29.15 33.74
CA PRO A 846 -8.52 28.00 34.56
C PRO A 846 -10.04 27.76 34.58
N GLY A 847 -10.46 26.56 34.15
CA GLY A 847 -11.87 26.17 34.08
C GLY A 847 -12.61 26.62 32.81
N GLU A 848 -11.94 27.34 31.92
CA GLU A 848 -12.48 27.72 30.61
C GLU A 848 -12.60 26.49 29.69
N ARG A 849 -13.70 26.38 28.93
CA ARG A 849 -13.90 25.36 27.90
C ARG A 849 -14.05 26.02 26.54
N ARG A 850 -13.19 25.65 25.59
CA ARG A 850 -13.16 26.26 24.25
C ARG A 850 -13.63 25.32 23.16
N PRO A 851 -14.26 25.84 22.09
CA PRO A 851 -14.60 25.05 20.91
C PRO A 851 -13.34 24.52 20.22
N VAL A 852 -13.50 23.38 19.54
CA VAL A 852 -12.41 22.71 18.80
C VAL A 852 -12.67 22.79 17.30
N VAL A 853 -11.62 23.04 16.52
CA VAL A 853 -11.64 22.89 15.05
C VAL A 853 -10.66 21.80 14.64
N VAL A 854 -11.19 20.69 14.11
CA VAL A 854 -10.39 19.64 13.49
C VAL A 854 -9.95 20.11 12.10
N CYS A 855 -8.65 20.21 11.88
CA CYS A 855 -8.00 20.79 10.70
C CYS A 855 -7.35 19.69 9.86
N GLN A 856 -8.07 19.15 8.88
CA GLN A 856 -7.62 18.01 8.09
C GLN A 856 -6.81 18.43 6.86
N HIS A 857 -5.55 17.97 6.79
CA HIS A 857 -4.72 18.07 5.59
C HIS A 857 -5.17 17.09 4.48
N GLY A 858 -4.76 17.37 3.24
CA GLY A 858 -5.00 16.54 2.06
C GLY A 858 -4.00 15.39 1.87
N ARG A 859 -4.06 14.74 0.71
CA ARG A 859 -3.24 13.59 0.33
C ARG A 859 -1.75 13.91 0.43
N ASN A 860 -0.96 12.91 0.87
CA ASN A 860 0.46 13.00 1.16
C ASN A 860 0.89 13.98 2.27
N GLY A 861 -0.04 14.75 2.85
CA GLY A 861 0.26 15.66 3.95
C GLY A 861 0.47 14.96 5.30
N ILE A 862 0.95 15.73 6.27
CA ILE A 862 1.06 15.37 7.68
C ILE A 862 0.47 16.50 8.55
N PRO A 863 0.15 16.25 9.84
CA PRO A 863 -0.45 17.26 10.73
C PRO A 863 0.21 18.64 10.71
N ARG A 864 1.54 18.69 10.79
CA ARG A 864 2.33 19.94 10.80
C ARG A 864 2.23 20.75 9.51
N ASP A 865 1.79 20.14 8.40
CA ASP A 865 1.58 20.88 7.16
C ASP A 865 0.54 22.00 7.31
N THR A 866 -0.35 21.88 8.29
CA THR A 866 -1.41 22.86 8.59
C THR A 866 -1.01 23.95 9.59
N ILE A 867 0.22 23.91 10.12
CA ILE A 867 0.66 24.68 11.29
C ILE A 867 1.83 25.62 10.96
N ASP A 868 2.99 25.10 10.56
CA ASP A 868 4.24 25.89 10.51
C ASP A 868 5.24 25.40 9.44
N SER A 869 4.75 24.69 8.43
CA SER A 869 5.56 24.04 7.40
C SER A 869 5.86 24.92 6.17
N GLY A 870 5.29 26.12 6.10
CA GLY A 870 5.38 26.99 4.92
C GLY A 870 4.62 26.46 3.70
N LYS A 871 3.61 25.58 3.90
CA LYS A 871 2.77 25.05 2.82
C LYS A 871 1.67 26.03 2.43
N ASN A 872 1.88 26.76 1.35
CA ASN A 872 0.93 27.75 0.79
C ASN A 872 -0.48 27.20 0.49
N ALA A 873 -0.64 25.87 0.33
CA ALA A 873 -1.97 25.28 0.19
C ALA A 873 -2.80 25.42 1.48
N TYR A 874 -2.18 25.32 2.66
CA TYR A 874 -2.87 25.34 3.94
C TYR A 874 -2.83 26.72 4.61
N ASN A 875 -1.85 27.56 4.28
CA ASN A 875 -1.71 28.90 4.87
C ASN A 875 -1.72 28.89 6.40
N ASP A 876 -1.17 27.83 7.01
CA ASP A 876 -1.05 27.65 8.47
C ASP A 876 -2.41 27.81 9.20
N TYR A 877 -3.51 27.41 8.55
CA TYR A 877 -4.86 27.70 9.05
C TYR A 877 -5.16 27.10 10.44
N ALA A 878 -4.54 25.98 10.82
CA ALA A 878 -4.69 25.42 12.17
C ALA A 878 -4.05 26.36 13.21
N ALA A 879 -2.82 26.82 12.97
CA ALA A 879 -2.17 27.81 13.82
C ALA A 879 -2.97 29.11 13.89
N LYS A 880 -3.43 29.64 12.75
CA LYS A 880 -4.23 30.88 12.70
C LYS A 880 -5.56 30.77 13.45
N LEU A 881 -6.20 29.60 13.47
CA LEU A 881 -7.39 29.35 14.27
C LEU A 881 -7.05 29.24 15.77
N ALA A 882 -5.92 28.62 16.11
CA ALA A 882 -5.43 28.60 17.50
C ALA A 882 -5.16 30.02 18.03
N GLU A 883 -4.57 30.88 17.21
CA GLU A 883 -4.37 32.31 17.53
C GLU A 883 -5.67 33.11 17.69
N ARG A 884 -6.80 32.59 17.19
CA ARG A 884 -8.14 33.16 17.37
C ARG A 884 -8.88 32.58 18.59
N GLY A 885 -8.18 31.77 19.38
CA GLY A 885 -8.67 31.18 20.62
C GLY A 885 -9.34 29.83 20.45
N PHE A 886 -9.42 29.25 19.25
CA PHE A 886 -9.91 27.87 19.10
C PHE A 886 -8.86 26.87 19.58
N ILE A 887 -9.28 25.73 20.11
CA ILE A 887 -8.39 24.56 20.19
C ILE A 887 -8.38 23.94 18.81
N THR A 888 -7.21 23.56 18.27
CA THR A 888 -7.16 22.91 16.95
C THR A 888 -6.50 21.55 17.03
N LEU A 889 -7.09 20.56 16.37
CA LEU A 889 -6.49 19.23 16.19
C LEU A 889 -6.27 18.99 14.70
N ALA A 890 -5.03 18.77 14.29
CA ALA A 890 -4.69 18.35 12.92
C ALA A 890 -4.42 16.83 12.89
N PRO A 891 -5.38 15.99 12.52
CA PRO A 891 -5.20 14.55 12.49
C PRO A 891 -4.50 14.07 11.21
N HIS A 892 -3.80 12.94 11.32
CA HIS A 892 -3.23 12.21 10.19
C HIS A 892 -4.16 11.08 9.74
N ASN A 893 -4.55 11.11 8.48
CA ASN A 893 -5.30 10.04 7.81
C ASN A 893 -4.41 9.22 6.87
N LEU A 894 -4.86 8.00 6.52
CA LEU A 894 -4.12 6.98 5.76
C LEU A 894 -3.98 7.31 4.25
N TYR A 895 -3.53 8.51 3.90
CA TYR A 895 -3.43 9.01 2.52
C TYR A 895 -1.99 9.29 2.08
N ARG A 896 -1.00 8.63 2.69
CA ARG A 896 0.44 8.80 2.42
C ARG A 896 1.09 7.46 2.11
N GLY A 897 2.07 7.44 1.20
CA GLY A 897 2.73 6.21 0.74
C GLY A 897 2.09 5.58 -0.51
N GLU A 898 1.31 6.37 -1.26
CA GLU A 898 0.73 6.05 -2.57
C GLU A 898 0.18 4.63 -2.67
N ASP A 899 0.93 3.68 -3.26
CA ASP A 899 0.43 2.32 -3.45
C ASP A 899 0.07 1.59 -2.15
N LYS A 900 0.72 1.92 -1.02
CA LYS A 900 0.44 1.24 0.25
C LYS A 900 -1.03 1.40 0.67
N TYR A 901 -1.57 2.62 0.66
CA TYR A 901 -2.96 2.83 1.07
C TYR A 901 -3.97 2.30 0.04
N ARG A 902 -3.59 2.21 -1.24
CA ARG A 902 -4.43 1.59 -2.26
C ARG A 902 -4.58 0.09 -2.05
N TRP A 903 -3.47 -0.58 -1.72
CA TRP A 903 -3.50 -1.98 -1.31
C TRP A 903 -4.24 -2.19 0.02
N LEU A 904 -4.19 -1.22 0.93
CA LEU A 904 -4.95 -1.25 2.17
C LEU A 904 -6.46 -1.21 1.91
N ASP A 905 -6.92 -0.25 1.10
CA ASP A 905 -8.33 -0.15 0.69
C ASP A 905 -8.80 -1.42 -0.03
N ARG A 906 -7.97 -1.94 -0.93
CA ARG A 906 -8.26 -3.20 -1.63
C ARG A 906 -8.45 -4.40 -0.70
N LYS A 907 -7.59 -4.55 0.31
CA LYS A 907 -7.75 -5.56 1.36
C LYS A 907 -9.07 -5.36 2.11
N ALA A 908 -9.40 -4.12 2.45
CA ALA A 908 -10.64 -3.78 3.13
C ALA A 908 -11.88 -4.13 2.28
N ASN A 909 -11.85 -3.90 0.97
CA ASN A 909 -12.96 -4.21 0.05
C ASN A 909 -13.37 -5.69 0.11
N ALA A 910 -12.42 -6.61 0.34
CA ALA A 910 -12.68 -8.05 0.46
C ALA A 910 -13.62 -8.39 1.63
N ILE A 911 -13.69 -7.54 2.66
CA ILE A 911 -14.59 -7.67 3.81
C ILE A 911 -15.64 -6.55 3.87
N GLY A 912 -15.92 -5.90 2.74
CA GLY A 912 -16.96 -4.87 2.62
C GLY A 912 -16.64 -3.63 3.45
N CYS A 913 -15.37 -3.23 3.45
CA CYS A 913 -14.85 -2.06 4.12
C CYS A 913 -14.05 -1.21 3.13
N THR A 914 -13.83 0.05 3.45
CA THR A 914 -13.04 1.00 2.66
C THR A 914 -11.92 1.58 3.51
N LEU A 915 -11.10 2.46 2.94
CA LEU A 915 -10.14 3.26 3.69
C LEU A 915 -10.79 4.07 4.81
N PHE A 916 -12.05 4.51 4.63
CA PHE A 916 -12.80 5.23 5.65
C PHE A 916 -13.23 4.34 6.82
N SER A 917 -13.24 3.02 6.67
CA SER A 917 -13.50 2.08 7.79
C SER A 917 -12.40 2.12 8.85
N PHE A 918 -11.19 2.59 8.52
CA PHE A 918 -10.11 2.84 9.50
C PHE A 918 -10.16 4.27 10.04
N ILE A 919 -10.49 5.23 9.18
CA ILE A 919 -10.42 6.65 9.50
C ILE A 919 -11.58 7.08 10.41
N ILE A 920 -12.80 6.61 10.14
CA ILE A 920 -13.98 6.91 10.97
C ILE A 920 -13.76 6.50 12.44
N PRO A 921 -13.35 5.25 12.79
CA PRO A 921 -13.09 4.89 14.18
C PRO A 921 -11.91 5.66 14.79
N SER A 922 -10.88 6.03 14.03
CA SER A 922 -9.81 6.91 14.51
C SER A 922 -10.34 8.29 14.92
N HIS A 923 -11.26 8.86 14.13
CA HIS A 923 -11.92 10.11 14.48
C HIS A 923 -12.92 9.96 15.64
N ASP A 924 -13.67 8.85 15.75
CA ASP A 924 -14.52 8.57 16.92
C ASP A 924 -13.66 8.49 18.20
N GLN A 925 -12.50 7.83 18.13
CA GLN A 925 -11.55 7.77 19.24
C GLN A 925 -11.02 9.16 19.64
N MET A 926 -10.67 9.99 18.65
CA MET A 926 -10.22 11.38 18.88
C MET A 926 -11.34 12.22 19.51
N LEU A 927 -12.57 12.11 19.04
CA LEU A 927 -13.72 12.84 19.58
C LEU A 927 -13.99 12.46 21.03
N ARG A 928 -13.97 11.15 21.36
CA ARG A 928 -14.15 10.66 22.74
C ARG A 928 -13.04 11.15 23.67
N TRP A 929 -11.80 11.17 23.20
CA TRP A 929 -10.68 11.69 23.99
C TRP A 929 -10.78 13.21 24.18
N LEU A 930 -11.06 13.97 23.11
CA LEU A 930 -11.26 15.42 23.19
C LEU A 930 -12.39 15.79 24.16
N ASP A 931 -13.53 15.09 24.12
CA ASP A 931 -14.66 15.31 25.02
C ASP A 931 -14.31 15.04 26.51
N SER A 932 -13.29 14.22 26.77
CA SER A 932 -12.78 13.96 28.11
C SER A 932 -11.85 15.04 28.66
N LEU A 933 -11.32 15.93 27.81
CA LEU A 933 -10.39 16.98 28.23
C LEU A 933 -11.15 18.11 28.94
N PRO A 934 -10.69 18.56 30.13
CA PRO A 934 -11.45 19.51 30.95
C PRO A 934 -11.59 20.90 30.33
N PHE A 935 -10.72 21.24 29.36
CA PHE A 935 -10.69 22.53 28.67
C PHE A 935 -11.33 22.50 27.27
N VAL A 936 -11.84 21.35 26.83
CA VAL A 936 -12.54 21.22 25.55
C VAL A 936 -14.04 21.33 25.78
N ASP A 937 -14.72 22.15 25.00
CA ASP A 937 -16.18 22.11 24.88
C ASP A 937 -16.58 21.02 23.85
N GLY A 938 -16.91 19.84 24.35
CA GLY A 938 -17.19 18.67 23.51
C GLY A 938 -18.48 18.73 22.70
N ASP A 939 -19.35 19.72 22.94
CA ASP A 939 -20.54 19.95 22.10
C ASP A 939 -20.25 20.89 20.93
N ARG A 940 -19.07 21.52 20.91
CA ARG A 940 -18.63 22.50 19.90
C ARG A 940 -17.34 22.06 19.21
N ILE A 941 -17.38 20.89 18.57
CA ILE A 941 -16.29 20.37 17.74
C ILE A 941 -16.66 20.47 16.26
N ALA A 942 -15.93 21.29 15.50
CA ALA A 942 -16.08 21.46 14.05
C ALA A 942 -15.04 20.66 13.25
N PHE A 943 -15.33 20.40 11.98
CA PHE A 943 -14.41 19.81 11.02
C PHE A 943 -14.14 20.79 9.86
N TYR A 944 -12.88 20.99 9.49
CA TYR A 944 -12.47 21.79 8.34
C TYR A 944 -11.31 21.10 7.62
N GLY A 945 -11.44 20.84 6.31
CA GLY A 945 -10.35 20.21 5.55
C GLY A 945 -10.28 20.62 4.08
N LEU A 946 -9.08 20.48 3.51
CA LEU A 946 -8.75 20.76 2.11
C LEU A 946 -8.46 19.47 1.32
N SER A 947 -8.91 19.37 0.07
CA SER A 947 -8.58 18.25 -0.83
C SER A 947 -9.15 16.92 -0.35
N TYR A 948 -8.36 15.85 -0.24
CA TYR A 948 -8.69 14.65 0.54
C TYR A 948 -9.14 14.96 1.99
N GLY A 949 -8.72 16.09 2.56
CA GLY A 949 -9.27 16.59 3.81
C GLY A 949 -10.67 17.18 3.66
N GLY A 950 -10.99 17.79 2.53
CA GLY A 950 -12.35 18.15 2.13
C GLY A 950 -13.22 16.92 1.88
N GLU A 951 -12.67 15.87 1.26
CA GLU A 951 -13.32 14.57 1.10
C GLU A 951 -13.69 13.98 2.47
N SER A 952 -12.75 14.06 3.42
CA SER A 952 -12.92 13.67 4.81
C SER A 952 -13.97 14.52 5.53
N ALA A 953 -14.03 15.82 5.24
CA ALA A 953 -15.03 16.75 5.80
C ALA A 953 -16.47 16.41 5.38
N VAL A 954 -16.66 15.71 4.25
CA VAL A 954 -17.99 15.28 3.81
C VAL A 954 -18.35 13.88 4.34
N ARG A 955 -17.37 12.97 4.49
CA ARG A 955 -17.64 11.57 4.91
C ARG A 955 -17.64 11.38 6.42
N ILE A 956 -16.66 11.94 7.12
CA ILE A 956 -16.47 11.68 8.55
C ILE A 956 -17.57 12.33 9.39
N PRO A 957 -17.89 13.63 9.24
CA PRO A 957 -19.01 14.23 9.96
C PRO A 957 -20.37 13.64 9.57
N THR A 958 -20.51 13.08 8.37
CA THR A 958 -21.71 12.34 7.97
C THR A 958 -21.89 11.11 8.85
N ALA A 959 -20.84 10.31 9.04
CA ALA A 959 -20.86 9.12 9.89
C ALA A 959 -20.91 9.45 11.39
N LEU A 960 -20.23 10.53 11.83
CA LEU A 960 -20.04 10.89 13.23
C LEU A 960 -20.84 12.15 13.59
N PRO A 961 -22.05 12.02 14.18
CA PRO A 961 -22.91 13.16 14.51
C PRO A 961 -22.36 14.08 15.62
N LYS A 962 -21.29 13.68 16.33
CA LYS A 962 -20.63 14.49 17.37
C LYS A 962 -19.91 15.73 16.79
N TYR A 963 -19.55 15.71 15.50
CA TYR A 963 -19.14 16.95 14.82
C TYR A 963 -20.34 17.87 14.66
N CYS A 964 -20.29 19.07 15.24
CA CYS A 964 -21.41 20.01 15.23
C CYS A 964 -21.51 20.83 13.92
N LEU A 965 -20.42 20.91 13.15
CA LEU A 965 -20.28 21.70 11.93
C LEU A 965 -19.21 21.09 11.01
N SER A 966 -19.35 21.22 9.69
CA SER A 966 -18.31 20.82 8.73
C SER A 966 -18.06 21.83 7.60
N ILE A 967 -16.80 21.97 7.19
CA ILE A 967 -16.35 22.82 6.07
C ILE A 967 -15.52 21.97 5.10
N CYS A 968 -15.97 21.90 3.84
CA CYS A 968 -15.27 21.20 2.76
C CYS A 968 -14.59 22.22 1.83
N SER A 969 -13.26 22.22 1.79
CA SER A 969 -12.48 23.08 0.90
C SER A 969 -11.80 22.28 -0.22
N GLY A 970 -11.84 22.81 -1.45
CA GLY A 970 -11.07 22.28 -2.58
C GLY A 970 -11.38 20.84 -2.99
N ASP A 971 -12.58 20.33 -2.67
CA ASP A 971 -12.99 18.97 -3.06
C ASP A 971 -14.47 18.83 -3.44
N PHE A 972 -15.36 19.61 -2.81
CA PHE A 972 -16.81 19.47 -2.97
C PHE A 972 -17.24 19.56 -4.45
N ASN A 973 -17.82 18.49 -5.02
CA ASN A 973 -18.18 18.45 -6.43
C ASN A 973 -19.20 17.32 -6.74
N GLN A 974 -19.63 17.16 -8.01
CA GLN A 974 -20.34 15.95 -8.46
C GLN A 974 -19.43 14.72 -8.39
N TRP A 975 -19.40 14.03 -7.26
CA TRP A 975 -18.43 12.99 -6.95
C TRP A 975 -18.55 11.78 -7.88
N THR A 976 -19.79 11.34 -8.16
CA THR A 976 -20.03 10.19 -9.05
C THR A 976 -19.38 10.40 -10.42
N ARG A 977 -19.49 11.61 -10.96
CA ARG A 977 -18.86 11.95 -12.24
C ARG A 977 -17.36 12.10 -12.11
N LYS A 978 -16.86 12.72 -11.05
CA LYS A 978 -15.41 12.82 -10.77
C LYS A 978 -14.73 11.45 -10.70
N VAL A 979 -15.42 10.43 -10.19
CA VAL A 979 -14.89 9.06 -10.09
C VAL A 979 -15.02 8.27 -11.39
N ALA A 980 -16.21 8.28 -12.01
CA ALA A 980 -16.55 7.28 -13.03
C ALA A 980 -16.76 7.83 -14.45
N SER A 981 -16.73 9.14 -14.67
CA SER A 981 -16.87 9.68 -16.04
C SER A 981 -15.61 9.42 -16.88
N THR A 982 -15.79 9.01 -18.12
CA THR A 982 -14.66 8.75 -19.04
C THR A 982 -14.36 9.94 -19.97
N ASP A 983 -15.26 10.92 -20.04
CA ASP A 983 -15.16 12.10 -20.91
C ASP A 983 -14.51 13.33 -20.23
N GLN A 984 -14.21 13.25 -18.93
CA GLN A 984 -13.59 14.35 -18.19
C GLN A 984 -12.08 14.14 -17.98
N PRO A 985 -11.23 15.13 -18.33
CA PRO A 985 -9.78 15.00 -18.20
C PRO A 985 -9.27 15.00 -16.76
N PHE A 986 -10.08 15.43 -15.78
CA PHE A 986 -9.74 15.45 -14.36
C PHE A 986 -10.45 14.33 -13.56
N SER A 987 -11.14 13.42 -14.26
CA SER A 987 -11.75 12.23 -13.65
C SER A 987 -10.69 11.24 -13.17
N PHE A 988 -11.00 10.50 -12.10
CA PHE A 988 -10.14 9.43 -11.58
C PHE A 988 -10.00 8.23 -12.55
N MET A 989 -10.84 8.17 -13.58
CA MET A 989 -10.64 7.23 -14.70
C MET A 989 -9.33 7.46 -15.45
N ARG A 990 -8.79 8.68 -15.45
CA ARG A 990 -7.58 9.07 -16.21
C ARG A 990 -6.37 9.29 -15.30
N SER A 991 -6.36 8.70 -14.11
CA SER A 991 -5.31 8.91 -13.12
C SER A 991 -4.99 7.62 -12.35
N THR A 992 -4.01 7.68 -11.45
CA THR A 992 -3.45 6.49 -10.79
C THR A 992 -4.23 6.04 -9.54
N GLU A 993 -5.28 6.76 -9.16
CA GLU A 993 -6.11 6.57 -7.97
C GLU A 993 -7.16 5.47 -8.17
N TRP A 994 -6.70 4.21 -8.23
CA TRP A 994 -7.57 3.04 -8.41
C TRP A 994 -8.35 2.61 -7.17
N GLU A 995 -8.11 3.24 -6.03
CA GLU A 995 -8.85 3.11 -4.77
C GLU A 995 -10.09 4.01 -4.69
N MET A 996 -10.21 5.01 -5.57
CA MET A 996 -11.31 5.98 -5.55
C MET A 996 -12.70 5.42 -5.84
N PRO A 997 -12.87 4.37 -6.65
CA PRO A 997 -14.16 3.73 -6.83
C PRO A 997 -14.68 3.06 -5.55
N TYR A 998 -15.74 3.61 -4.96
CA TYR A 998 -16.49 3.02 -3.84
C TYR A 998 -17.67 2.17 -4.32
N TRP A 999 -17.81 0.94 -3.83
CA TRP A 999 -18.85 0.01 -4.28
C TRP A 999 -20.27 0.62 -4.21
N ASN A 1000 -20.93 0.71 -5.37
CA ASN A 1000 -22.32 1.19 -5.53
C ASN A 1000 -22.62 2.57 -4.90
N LEU A 1001 -21.61 3.40 -4.68
CA LEU A 1001 -21.80 4.73 -4.09
C LEU A 1001 -22.56 5.65 -5.07
N GLY A 1002 -22.32 5.51 -6.38
CA GLY A 1002 -22.96 6.33 -7.40
C GLY A 1002 -24.50 6.27 -7.42
N HIS A 1003 -25.11 5.17 -6.97
CA HIS A 1003 -26.57 5.06 -6.86
C HIS A 1003 -27.14 5.40 -5.50
N THR A 1004 -26.29 5.57 -4.48
CA THR A 1004 -26.73 5.70 -3.09
C THR A 1004 -26.45 7.09 -2.55
N PHE A 1005 -25.18 7.53 -2.58
CA PHE A 1005 -24.78 8.80 -2.00
C PHE A 1005 -23.79 9.55 -2.88
N ASP A 1006 -24.04 10.83 -3.10
CA ASP A 1006 -23.06 11.81 -3.57
C ASP A 1006 -22.93 12.90 -2.51
N TYR A 1007 -22.19 13.97 -2.79
CA TYR A 1007 -21.85 14.98 -1.81
C TYR A 1007 -23.06 15.76 -1.27
N ALA A 1008 -24.07 16.00 -2.11
CA ALA A 1008 -25.34 16.55 -1.61
C ALA A 1008 -26.00 15.59 -0.62
N GLU A 1009 -26.14 14.31 -0.97
CA GLU A 1009 -26.80 13.32 -0.11
C GLU A 1009 -26.04 13.06 1.20
N MET A 1010 -24.70 13.06 1.19
CA MET A 1010 -23.90 13.01 2.42
C MET A 1010 -24.15 14.26 3.28
N THR A 1011 -24.23 15.44 2.67
CA THR A 1011 -24.56 16.68 3.40
C THR A 1011 -26.00 16.69 3.94
N TYR A 1012 -26.94 16.04 3.25
CA TYR A 1012 -28.31 15.84 3.74
C TYR A 1012 -28.32 15.04 5.05
N LEU A 1013 -27.45 14.03 5.15
CA LEU A 1013 -27.26 13.28 6.39
C LEU A 1013 -26.60 14.11 7.51
N MET A 1014 -26.07 15.30 7.21
CA MET A 1014 -25.60 16.24 8.23
C MET A 1014 -26.68 17.16 8.78
N TYR A 1015 -27.80 17.34 8.07
CA TYR A 1015 -28.90 18.19 8.48
C TYR A 1015 -29.35 17.87 9.93
N PRO A 1016 -29.60 18.89 10.79
CA PRO A 1016 -29.62 20.34 10.52
C PRO A 1016 -28.30 21.07 10.82
N ARG A 1017 -27.16 20.35 10.91
CA ARG A 1017 -25.87 20.95 11.30
C ARG A 1017 -25.36 21.93 10.24
N PRO A 1018 -24.64 23.00 10.62
CA PRO A 1018 -24.09 23.92 9.63
C PRO A 1018 -23.05 23.26 8.71
N PHE A 1019 -23.08 23.63 7.44
CA PHE A 1019 -22.17 23.11 6.41
C PHE A 1019 -21.70 24.19 5.44
N MET A 1020 -20.41 24.26 5.14
CA MET A 1020 -19.86 25.24 4.21
C MET A 1020 -18.95 24.60 3.16
N VAL A 1021 -18.96 25.17 1.96
CA VAL A 1021 -18.04 24.85 0.86
C VAL A 1021 -17.12 26.04 0.59
N GLU A 1022 -15.82 25.78 0.40
CA GLU A 1022 -14.82 26.79 0.00
C GLU A 1022 -14.17 26.36 -1.33
N ARG A 1023 -14.16 27.25 -2.32
CA ARG A 1023 -13.81 26.93 -3.71
C ARG A 1023 -12.95 28.01 -4.36
N GLY A 1024 -11.71 27.65 -4.73
CA GLY A 1024 -10.87 28.46 -5.59
C GLY A 1024 -11.23 28.31 -7.07
N HIS A 1025 -11.39 29.42 -7.80
CA HIS A 1025 -11.74 29.40 -9.23
C HIS A 1025 -10.74 28.63 -10.12
N HIS A 1026 -9.46 28.63 -9.72
CA HIS A 1026 -8.39 27.96 -10.46
C HIS A 1026 -8.01 26.60 -9.86
N ASP A 1027 -8.83 26.05 -8.96
CA ASP A 1027 -8.65 24.70 -8.44
C ASP A 1027 -9.04 23.64 -9.48
N GLY A 1028 -8.02 22.96 -10.04
CA GLY A 1028 -8.16 21.90 -11.03
C GLY A 1028 -8.81 20.61 -10.53
N VAL A 1029 -9.09 20.48 -9.23
CA VAL A 1029 -9.78 19.31 -8.64
C VAL A 1029 -11.26 19.25 -9.03
N GLY A 1030 -11.86 20.37 -9.42
CA GLY A 1030 -13.28 20.46 -9.80
C GLY A 1030 -13.58 21.62 -10.72
N ARG A 1031 -14.86 21.88 -10.98
CA ARG A 1031 -15.31 23.00 -11.83
C ARG A 1031 -16.41 23.76 -11.11
N ASP A 1032 -16.37 25.10 -11.18
CA ASP A 1032 -17.30 25.95 -10.42
C ASP A 1032 -18.77 25.59 -10.66
N HIS A 1033 -19.17 25.27 -11.90
CA HIS A 1033 -20.55 24.91 -12.19
C HIS A 1033 -20.95 23.54 -11.61
N TRP A 1034 -20.04 22.60 -11.45
CA TRP A 1034 -20.33 21.33 -10.75
C TRP A 1034 -20.40 21.53 -9.24
N VAL A 1035 -19.49 22.34 -8.67
CA VAL A 1035 -19.53 22.69 -7.24
C VAL A 1035 -20.82 23.44 -6.91
N ALA A 1036 -21.17 24.44 -7.73
CA ALA A 1036 -22.38 25.24 -7.58
C ALA A 1036 -23.65 24.39 -7.76
N HIS A 1037 -23.68 23.47 -8.74
CA HIS A 1037 -24.80 22.53 -8.92
C HIS A 1037 -25.02 21.69 -7.67
N GLU A 1038 -23.96 21.04 -7.18
CA GLU A 1038 -24.06 20.14 -6.03
C GLU A 1038 -24.42 20.91 -4.75
N PHE A 1039 -23.89 22.12 -4.57
CA PHE A 1039 -24.24 22.97 -3.43
C PHE A 1039 -25.66 23.53 -3.52
N ALA A 1040 -26.17 23.82 -4.72
CA ALA A 1040 -27.54 24.28 -4.91
C ALA A 1040 -28.56 23.26 -4.40
N LYS A 1041 -28.29 21.96 -4.57
CA LYS A 1041 -29.08 20.86 -3.99
C LYS A 1041 -29.12 20.93 -2.45
N VAL A 1042 -27.97 21.10 -1.81
CA VAL A 1042 -27.84 21.30 -0.35
C VAL A 1042 -28.63 22.51 0.12
N ARG A 1043 -28.43 23.65 -0.52
CA ARG A 1043 -29.11 24.90 -0.16
C ARG A 1043 -30.62 24.79 -0.31
N TRP A 1044 -31.08 24.15 -1.37
CA TRP A 1044 -32.49 23.90 -1.62
C TRP A 1044 -33.11 23.05 -0.50
N LEU A 1045 -32.45 21.97 -0.07
CA LEU A 1045 -32.92 21.12 1.02
C LEU A 1045 -33.08 21.94 2.31
N TYR A 1046 -32.03 22.66 2.74
CA TYR A 1046 -32.09 23.46 3.96
C TYR A 1046 -33.16 24.57 3.89
N ALA A 1047 -33.42 25.12 2.71
CA ALA A 1047 -34.49 26.09 2.50
C ALA A 1047 -35.89 25.48 2.72
N GLN A 1048 -36.10 24.20 2.39
CA GLN A 1048 -37.39 23.53 2.61
C GLN A 1048 -37.79 23.48 4.10
N PHE A 1049 -36.82 23.61 5.00
CA PHE A 1049 -37.00 23.59 6.46
C PHE A 1049 -36.69 24.94 7.12
N GLY A 1050 -36.51 26.02 6.34
CA GLY A 1050 -36.22 27.35 6.88
C GLY A 1050 -34.85 27.50 7.55
N LYS A 1051 -33.85 26.71 7.13
CA LYS A 1051 -32.47 26.68 7.70
C LYS A 1051 -31.40 27.13 6.71
N SER A 1052 -31.74 27.93 5.70
CA SER A 1052 -30.78 28.37 4.68
C SER A 1052 -29.61 29.20 5.23
N ASP A 1053 -29.75 29.76 6.44
CA ASP A 1053 -28.72 30.52 7.15
C ASP A 1053 -27.60 29.64 7.77
N ARG A 1054 -27.79 28.32 7.74
CA ARG A 1054 -26.82 27.31 8.23
C ARG A 1054 -25.89 26.77 7.15
N VAL A 1055 -26.07 27.14 5.89
CA VAL A 1055 -25.24 26.67 4.78
C VAL A 1055 -24.62 27.83 4.01
N GLY A 1056 -23.37 27.66 3.61
CA GLY A 1056 -22.60 28.70 2.89
C GLY A 1056 -21.72 28.12 1.78
N ILE A 1057 -21.44 28.93 0.77
CA ILE A 1057 -20.40 28.66 -0.22
C ILE A 1057 -19.60 29.93 -0.46
N GLU A 1058 -18.28 29.80 -0.46
CA GLU A 1058 -17.34 30.87 -0.77
C GLU A 1058 -16.58 30.53 -2.05
N PHE A 1059 -16.60 31.46 -3.00
CA PHE A 1059 -15.76 31.43 -4.19
C PHE A 1059 -14.70 32.53 -4.07
N PHE A 1060 -13.44 32.20 -4.38
CA PHE A 1060 -12.35 33.16 -4.34
C PHE A 1060 -11.41 32.98 -5.54
N LEU A 1061 -10.70 34.06 -5.89
CA LEU A 1061 -9.73 34.07 -6.97
C LEU A 1061 -8.42 33.41 -6.51
N GLY A 1062 -8.41 32.09 -6.44
CA GLY A 1062 -7.24 31.31 -6.02
C GLY A 1062 -7.23 29.90 -6.60
N GLY A 1063 -6.15 29.17 -6.30
CA GLY A 1063 -5.96 27.76 -6.68
C GLY A 1063 -6.46 26.79 -5.60
N HIS A 1064 -5.86 25.60 -5.57
CA HIS A 1064 -6.13 24.56 -4.58
C HIS A 1064 -5.53 24.92 -3.21
N SER A 1065 -6.24 25.72 -2.42
CA SER A 1065 -5.75 26.33 -1.18
C SER A 1065 -6.89 26.65 -0.21
N ILE A 1066 -6.58 26.74 1.08
CA ILE A 1066 -7.44 27.30 2.13
C ILE A 1066 -7.44 28.83 2.01
N HIS A 1067 -8.61 29.44 1.83
CA HIS A 1067 -8.74 30.91 1.82
C HIS A 1067 -8.74 31.46 3.25
N GLY A 1068 -9.58 30.89 4.13
CA GLY A 1068 -9.58 31.23 5.55
C GLY A 1068 -10.20 32.58 5.88
N GLU A 1069 -11.02 33.17 5.00
CA GLU A 1069 -11.77 34.40 5.30
C GLU A 1069 -13.22 34.07 5.68
N GLY A 1070 -14.07 33.75 4.69
CA GLY A 1070 -15.47 33.40 4.95
C GLY A 1070 -15.63 32.15 5.81
N THR A 1071 -14.71 31.20 5.69
CA THR A 1071 -14.69 29.99 6.54
C THR A 1071 -14.40 30.29 8.01
N PHE A 1072 -13.52 31.26 8.32
CA PHE A 1072 -13.27 31.68 9.69
C PHE A 1072 -14.47 32.45 10.29
N GLU A 1073 -15.10 33.33 9.50
CA GLU A 1073 -16.35 34.00 9.91
C GLU A 1073 -17.46 32.98 10.21
N PHE A 1074 -17.59 31.97 9.36
CA PHE A 1074 -18.57 30.89 9.54
C PHE A 1074 -18.33 30.10 10.84
N LEU A 1075 -17.07 29.78 11.16
CA LEU A 1075 -16.68 29.13 12.42
C LEU A 1075 -17.05 29.98 13.64
N HIS A 1076 -16.66 31.27 13.66
CA HIS A 1076 -16.99 32.18 14.76
C HIS A 1076 -18.51 32.29 14.98
N LYS A 1077 -19.29 32.45 13.90
CA LYS A 1077 -20.75 32.52 13.95
C LYS A 1077 -21.38 31.25 14.52
N HIS A 1078 -21.01 30.09 14.00
CA HIS A 1078 -21.74 28.85 14.30
C HIS A 1078 -21.19 28.06 15.50
N LEU A 1079 -19.95 28.33 15.93
CA LEU A 1079 -19.40 27.84 17.21
C LEU A 1079 -19.65 28.82 18.35
N ASN A 1080 -20.33 29.95 18.10
CA ASN A 1080 -20.60 31.00 19.07
C ASN A 1080 -19.32 31.42 19.82
N TRP A 1081 -18.29 31.78 19.06
CA TRP A 1081 -16.99 32.20 19.56
C TRP A 1081 -16.66 33.61 19.05
N PRO A 1082 -16.31 34.57 19.91
CA PRO A 1082 -16.11 35.96 19.49
C PRO A 1082 -14.98 36.07 18.45
N PRO A 1083 -15.14 36.92 17.42
CA PRO A 1083 -14.05 37.21 16.49
C PRO A 1083 -12.88 37.88 17.20
N PRO A 1084 -11.64 37.75 16.69
CA PRO A 1084 -10.50 38.50 17.20
C PRO A 1084 -10.79 40.01 17.19
N ARG A 1085 -10.38 40.72 18.25
CA ARG A 1085 -10.58 42.16 18.41
C ARG A 1085 -9.62 43.00 17.57
#